data_AF-A0AAV9ZJK7-F1
#
_entry.id   AF-A0AAV9ZJK7-F1
#
_cell.length_a   1.000
_cell.length_b   1.000
_cell.length_c   1.000
_cell.angle_alpha   90.00
_cell.angle_beta   90.00
_cell.angle_gamma   90.00
#
_symmetry.space_group_name_H-M   'P 1'
#
loop_
_entity.id
_entity.type
_entity.pdbx_description
1 polymer ?
#
loop_
_entity_poly.entity_id
_entity_poly.type
_entity_poly.pdbx_seq_one_letter_code
_entity_poly.pdbx_strand_id
1 'polypeptide(L)'
;MIVSGRPKARSPQCAGGIVTLQGIQPCAKCSQLTLDVKIIRERATRSFEHIRNHDDLSSDQLRAKVTVVKDKVNALKLKILDLEDSLRRAQARLSEWRELFHFIGQNSGGGGATYTINHSIFALPSRNTIQPYRRLFNLAPCISGTRFTEISRNITTLFGPRTRNDGEVELLPPVKCGHTLSLDEVAADRRIEWMQETDEMGGFCLEHVSELETVKIGDDLQTVEAAVAAVKEGKVHVAHEICVAAILHLYGTDYGAKYMGPTCKKGPWQDQVRLIEVIIEAWKRSPDGEAKHGKMLSVSTDGDHKRRLALFLLCMGFEIVPGNPLWTYVCNLPGLNLRVGKDNLTNDGDPKHIFKRKHTNKSELGDAGTDLIAQSVIINRDLLLGRLERLPDQDWSETSIHSLLHPSDGQNFSNAIKLMLCIVEIAKLDKEDFDPGEMAEFEALCLLGEAYDALLQPFINVELTLSEQIQSLVTASHLFCALYLQNTTSFMSNQLYADMQSMFKNAVLMVPKTRVINRQLKVYICLLGDDVLETLFGRCRMLGGHSPNCSVGILRDRISSAMNLDNIYERHPELERQPRRLSMLRKRHVDHLRPPHFKRELRADSCDLEKCWAAAVKTAETILAKHNLRMTMTFAERFKRKDTDLSRPLGGKYPAISGGVDRSMSYISSDESDAENLIDPDTVNFLNLVAGVDIDAMVASESISSPSPSTPPSLFAKVDTAGNLVHKVSALRELFDMTADGHVSHDRLQRVRGYTIGGKSWPREIQQTHSISDATHFQLGNLFTTLLSHNNTHLGLAVARCTLIKNTPSGAKPTSVAAIPRAEMHLPTSIYTISGQVLSLSLLAGSHPDNATWAWDGQFISLSLKKRKSTGEEVTRRENLQVIVSGRLVDFNIQDQAQDISTIDLPGGLEKTWRFHNADLTSSWNFVWTTLLNDTTLHDKFPIFTGVSQGSFPYQAEPLGINYAAPIAGTTIADSIAKRQTCRICGKAIKDPDRQQHVGQHIIKTMYNVEDTSAKNMVLKSCPCDCKEIHWKYNFRQHLEERHPDWQKLVPKTFLPEIQISREELLELKIPTQAAIGWPPPAVPPASPLTLTSRNQSETSRSPSRRRRDVDKENRDPNDDRHAKKRRIN
;
A
#
# COMPACT_ATOMS: atom_id res chain seq x y z
N MET A 1 4.44 86.33 16.77
CA MET A 1 5.83 86.55 17.21
C MET A 1 6.73 85.47 16.63
N ILE A 2 7.62 85.84 15.72
CA ILE A 2 8.57 84.95 15.04
C ILE A 2 9.77 84.79 15.99
N VAL A 3 9.94 83.63 16.61
CA VAL A 3 11.16 83.35 17.39
C VAL A 3 12.22 82.82 16.44
N SER A 4 13.12 83.73 16.08
CA SER A 4 14.36 83.50 15.33
C SER A 4 15.33 82.65 16.16
N GLY A 5 15.44 81.36 15.86
CA GLY A 5 16.37 80.48 16.60
C GLY A 5 16.69 79.14 15.92
N ARG A 6 16.55 79.02 14.59
CA ARG A 6 17.02 77.81 13.88
C ARG A 6 18.48 78.00 13.44
N PRO A 7 19.37 77.03 13.72
CA PRO A 7 20.74 77.08 13.21
C PRO A 7 20.74 77.10 11.67
N LYS A 8 21.57 77.96 11.07
CA LYS A 8 21.66 78.14 9.60
C LYS A 8 22.20 76.91 8.86
N ALA A 9 22.82 75.97 9.56
CA ALA A 9 23.27 74.69 9.02
C ALA A 9 22.85 73.54 9.95
N ARG A 10 22.28 72.46 9.39
CA ARG A 10 21.89 71.25 10.12
C ARG A 10 22.75 70.07 9.68
N SER A 11 23.28 69.33 10.64
CA SER A 11 23.95 68.05 10.38
C SER A 11 22.92 66.99 9.93
N PRO A 12 23.26 66.08 9.00
CA PRO A 12 22.40 64.96 8.61
C PRO A 12 22.03 64.04 9.78
N GLN A 13 22.85 64.05 10.84
CA GLN A 13 22.67 63.26 12.06
C GLN A 13 22.08 64.09 13.21
N CYS A 14 21.36 65.17 12.90
CA CYS A 14 20.75 66.05 13.90
C CYS A 14 19.59 65.34 14.61
N ALA A 15 19.71 65.14 15.92
CA ALA A 15 18.66 64.54 16.76
C ALA A 15 17.54 65.53 17.20
N GLY A 16 17.51 66.75 16.64
CA GLY A 16 16.65 67.84 17.12
C GLY A 16 17.33 68.69 18.21
N GLY A 17 16.92 69.96 18.32
CA GLY A 17 17.46 70.90 19.31
C GLY A 17 16.84 70.70 20.68
N ILE A 18 17.59 70.99 21.74
CA ILE A 18 17.07 70.95 23.12
C ILE A 18 16.29 72.26 23.34
N VAL A 19 15.02 72.16 23.72
CA VAL A 19 14.21 73.32 24.11
C VAL A 19 14.57 73.68 25.54
N THR A 20 15.23 74.82 25.73
CA THR A 20 15.46 75.38 27.06
C THR A 20 14.51 76.55 27.29
N LEU A 21 14.37 77.00 28.54
CA LEU A 21 13.56 78.17 28.91
C LEU A 21 13.98 79.48 28.20
N GLN A 22 15.12 79.48 27.49
CA GLN A 22 15.66 80.62 26.74
C GLN A 22 15.61 80.44 25.21
N GLY A 23 15.03 79.34 24.69
CA GLY A 23 14.88 79.08 23.24
C GLY A 23 15.44 77.72 22.80
N ILE A 24 15.41 77.45 21.48
CA ILE A 24 15.91 76.18 20.91
C ILE A 24 17.43 76.26 20.73
N GLN A 25 18.19 75.56 21.57
CA GLN A 25 19.64 75.41 21.38
C GLN A 25 19.94 74.35 20.31
N PRO A 26 20.85 74.63 19.34
CA PRO A 26 21.28 73.62 18.38
C PRO A 26 21.95 72.45 19.10
N CYS A 27 21.72 71.22 18.66
CA CYS A 27 22.45 70.08 19.21
C CYS A 27 23.96 70.21 18.93
N ALA A 28 24.80 69.58 19.75
CA ALA A 28 26.26 69.69 19.67
C ALA A 28 26.81 69.47 18.25
N LYS A 29 26.23 68.54 17.48
CA LYS A 29 26.62 68.29 16.09
C LYS A 29 26.27 69.42 15.11
N CYS A 30 25.15 70.12 15.31
CA CYS A 30 24.80 71.30 14.51
C CYS A 30 25.63 72.53 14.91
N SER A 31 25.96 72.67 16.20
CA SER A 31 26.87 73.70 16.69
C SER A 31 28.28 73.49 16.12
N GLN A 32 28.78 72.25 16.13
CA GLN A 32 30.07 71.89 15.53
C GLN A 32 30.09 72.17 14.03
N LEU A 33 29.06 71.74 13.30
CA LEU A 33 28.96 72.03 11.86
C LEU A 33 28.94 73.54 11.57
N THR A 34 28.26 74.32 12.40
CA THR A 34 28.24 75.78 12.25
C THR A 34 29.60 76.40 12.54
N LEU A 35 30.35 75.86 13.50
CA LEU A 35 31.73 76.25 13.80
C LEU A 35 32.66 75.89 12.64
N ASP A 36 32.55 74.67 12.10
CA ASP A 36 33.36 74.20 10.98
C ASP A 36 33.10 75.03 9.72
N VAL A 37 31.83 75.36 9.43
CA VAL A 37 31.47 76.26 8.34
C VAL A 37 32.01 77.66 8.56
N LYS A 38 32.02 78.18 9.80
CA LYS A 38 32.65 79.47 10.12
C LYS A 38 34.17 79.41 9.92
N ILE A 39 34.84 78.35 10.34
CA ILE A 39 36.29 78.16 10.17
C ILE A 39 36.64 78.05 8.69
N ILE A 40 35.86 77.30 7.91
CA ILE A 40 36.05 77.18 6.45
C ILE A 40 35.82 78.53 5.77
N ARG A 41 34.79 79.27 6.17
CA ARG A 41 34.51 80.60 5.64
C ARG A 41 35.63 81.57 5.98
N GLU A 42 36.10 81.59 7.23
CA GLU A 42 37.24 82.39 7.66
C GLU A 42 38.51 82.05 6.88
N ARG A 43 38.79 80.75 6.66
CA ARG A 43 39.93 80.28 5.86
C ARG A 43 39.79 80.64 4.38
N ALA A 44 38.58 80.59 3.82
CA ALA A 44 38.30 80.94 2.43
C ALA A 44 38.31 82.46 2.19
N THR A 45 38.09 83.28 3.23
CA THR A 45 38.12 84.75 3.15
C THR A 45 39.47 85.37 3.54
N ARG A 46 40.46 84.58 3.99
CA ARG A 46 41.81 85.10 4.23
C ARG A 46 42.46 85.44 2.89
N SER A 47 42.96 86.67 2.75
CA SER A 47 43.79 87.10 1.61
C SER A 47 44.94 86.10 1.42
N PHE A 48 45.19 85.72 0.16
CA PHE A 48 46.23 84.79 -0.25
C PHE A 48 47.64 85.24 0.19
N GLU A 49 47.81 86.51 0.57
CA GLU A 49 49.07 87.10 1.03
C GLU A 49 49.54 86.60 2.42
N HIS A 50 48.75 85.78 3.13
CA HIS A 50 49.12 85.22 4.45
C HIS A 50 49.31 83.69 4.46
N ILE A 51 49.30 83.04 3.30
CA ILE A 51 49.71 81.63 3.20
C ILE A 51 51.23 81.63 3.06
N ARG A 52 51.96 81.45 4.17
CA ARG A 52 53.42 81.28 4.15
C ARG A 52 53.77 80.16 3.16
N ASN A 53 54.68 80.46 2.24
CA ASN A 53 55.12 79.48 1.26
C ASN A 53 55.88 78.37 2.02
N HIS A 54 55.92 77.15 1.47
CA HIS A 54 56.62 76.04 2.15
C HIS A 54 58.11 76.34 2.36
N ASP A 55 58.67 77.26 1.57
CA ASP A 55 60.03 77.76 1.63
C ASP A 55 60.30 78.71 2.83
N ASP A 56 59.26 79.22 3.49
CA ASP A 56 59.36 80.15 4.64
C ASP A 56 59.24 79.44 6.02
N LEU A 57 59.19 78.11 6.03
CA LEU A 57 59.08 77.32 7.26
C LEU A 57 60.48 77.00 7.80
N SER A 58 60.71 77.23 9.09
CA SER A 58 61.97 76.80 9.70
C SER A 58 62.11 75.27 9.63
N SER A 59 63.35 74.77 9.64
CA SER A 59 63.62 73.33 9.60
C SER A 59 62.85 72.55 10.68
N ASP A 60 62.58 73.17 11.83
CA ASP A 60 61.85 72.54 12.93
C ASP A 60 60.34 72.50 12.68
N GLN A 61 59.78 73.50 12.01
CA GLN A 61 58.37 73.51 11.60
C GLN A 61 58.09 72.51 10.47
N LEU A 62 59.03 72.35 9.54
CA LEU A 62 58.97 71.29 8.52
C LEU A 62 59.09 69.91 9.16
N ARG A 63 60.03 69.71 10.10
CA ARG A 63 60.13 68.45 10.86
C ARG A 63 58.84 68.13 11.62
N ALA A 64 58.24 69.11 12.30
CA ALA A 64 56.98 68.91 13.01
C ALA A 64 55.83 68.51 12.06
N LYS A 65 55.71 69.14 10.89
CA LYS A 65 54.71 68.75 9.87
C LYS A 65 54.98 67.36 9.31
N VAL A 66 56.23 67.00 9.04
CA VAL A 66 56.63 65.66 8.60
C VAL A 66 56.28 64.62 9.66
N THR A 67 56.51 64.92 10.95
CA THR A 67 56.11 64.04 12.05
C THR A 67 54.60 63.84 12.10
N VAL A 68 53.80 64.92 12.00
CA VAL A 68 52.33 64.82 11.96
C VAL A 68 51.83 64.00 10.76
N VAL A 69 52.44 64.15 9.59
CA VAL A 69 52.11 63.35 8.41
C VAL A 69 52.52 61.89 8.62
N LYS A 70 53.70 61.64 9.19
CA LYS A 70 54.20 60.30 9.52
C LYS A 70 53.28 59.60 10.51
N ASP A 71 52.80 60.30 11.54
CA ASP A 71 51.85 59.78 12.52
C ASP A 71 50.50 59.47 11.89
N LYS A 72 50.00 60.32 10.98
CA LYS A 72 48.78 60.03 10.21
C LYS A 72 48.94 58.83 9.28
N VAL A 73 50.09 58.70 8.61
CA VAL A 73 50.40 57.54 7.76
C VAL A 73 50.49 56.28 8.61
N ASN A 74 51.12 56.34 9.79
CA ASN A 74 51.19 55.20 10.71
C ASN A 74 49.81 54.82 11.26
N ALA A 75 48.97 55.79 11.61
CA ALA A 75 47.59 55.55 12.03
C ALA A 75 46.75 54.92 10.90
N LEU A 76 46.93 55.36 9.65
CA LEU A 76 46.28 54.74 8.49
C LEU A 76 46.81 53.33 8.23
N LYS A 77 48.13 53.08 8.35
CA LYS A 77 48.71 51.73 8.23
C LYS A 77 48.16 50.79 9.29
N LEU A 78 48.09 51.22 10.55
CA LEU A 78 47.47 50.43 11.63
C LEU A 78 45.99 50.16 11.34
N LYS A 79 45.25 51.14 10.80
CA LYS A 79 43.86 50.96 10.42
C LYS A 79 43.69 49.98 9.24
N ILE A 80 44.60 50.00 8.27
CA ILE A 80 44.61 49.03 7.17
C ILE A 80 44.91 47.62 7.70
N LEU A 81 45.92 47.47 8.56
CA LEU A 81 46.25 46.18 9.18
C LEU A 81 45.11 45.62 10.02
N ASP A 82 44.41 46.47 10.79
CA ASP A 82 43.26 46.04 11.59
C ASP A 82 42.05 45.69 10.72
N LEU A 83 41.87 46.36 9.57
CA LEU A 83 40.87 46.01 8.56
C LEU A 83 41.22 44.71 7.83
N GLU A 84 42.48 44.49 7.48
CA GLU A 84 42.97 43.23 6.88
C GLU A 84 42.81 42.07 7.86
N ASP A 85 43.13 42.27 9.14
CA ASP A 85 42.95 41.24 10.16
C ASP A 85 41.47 40.96 10.44
N SER A 86 40.64 42.01 10.44
CA SER A 86 39.18 41.87 10.53
C SER A 86 38.59 41.17 9.30
N LEU A 87 39.12 41.43 8.10
CA LEU A 87 38.74 40.74 6.87
C LEU A 87 39.15 39.26 6.92
N ARG A 88 40.37 38.96 7.36
CA ARG A 88 40.83 37.58 7.56
C ARG A 88 39.98 36.84 8.59
N ARG A 89 39.67 37.45 9.73
CA ARG A 89 38.76 36.88 10.75
C ARG A 89 37.34 36.68 10.20
N ALA A 90 36.84 37.61 9.39
CA ALA A 90 35.53 37.48 8.75
C ALA A 90 35.51 36.36 7.69
N GLN A 91 36.55 36.24 6.88
CA GLN A 91 36.72 35.18 5.88
C GLN A 91 36.90 33.80 6.53
N ALA A 92 37.70 33.70 7.59
CA ALA A 92 37.90 32.45 8.34
C ALA A 92 36.59 31.97 8.99
N ARG A 93 35.76 32.90 9.49
CA ARG A 93 34.43 32.56 10.03
C ARG A 93 33.37 32.33 8.96
N LEU A 94 33.56 32.82 7.73
CA LEU A 94 32.58 32.71 6.64
C LEU A 94 32.23 31.25 6.31
N SER A 95 33.18 30.32 6.43
CA SER A 95 32.97 28.87 6.25
C SER A 95 32.03 28.30 7.32
N GLU A 96 32.27 28.60 8.59
CA GLU A 96 31.42 28.18 9.73
C GLU A 96 30.02 28.82 9.65
N TRP A 97 29.94 30.11 9.29
CA TRP A 97 28.67 30.79 9.11
C TRP A 97 27.87 30.23 7.92
N ARG A 98 28.51 29.83 6.80
CA ARG A 98 27.85 29.23 5.62
C ARG A 98 27.04 27.98 5.96
N GLU A 99 27.56 27.12 6.81
CA GLU A 99 26.91 25.88 7.22
C GLU A 99 25.74 26.15 8.18
N LEU A 100 25.97 27.06 9.14
CA LEU A 100 24.93 27.58 10.02
C LEU A 100 23.78 28.22 9.23
N PHE A 101 24.07 28.95 8.14
CA PHE A 101 23.05 29.56 7.27
C PHE A 101 22.21 28.56 6.51
N HIS A 102 22.87 27.54 5.97
CA HIS A 102 22.17 26.50 5.24
C HIS A 102 21.24 25.73 6.16
N PHE A 103 21.73 25.40 7.37
CA PHE A 103 20.98 24.74 8.41
C PHE A 103 19.79 25.59 8.90
N ILE A 104 20.00 26.87 9.23
CA ILE A 104 18.94 27.76 9.73
C ILE A 104 17.88 28.08 8.66
N GLY A 105 18.31 28.31 7.42
CA GLY A 105 17.42 28.66 6.32
C GLY A 105 16.52 27.53 5.84
N GLN A 106 16.91 26.27 6.08
CA GLN A 106 16.18 25.08 5.62
C GLN A 106 15.50 24.28 6.74
N ASN A 107 16.05 24.21 7.97
CA ASN A 107 15.49 23.36 9.04
C ASN A 107 14.64 24.08 10.09
N SER A 108 15.06 25.25 10.59
CA SER A 108 14.64 25.66 11.95
C SER A 108 13.53 26.72 12.01
N GLY A 109 13.22 27.37 10.89
CA GLY A 109 12.08 28.30 10.80
C GLY A 109 11.87 28.99 9.45
N GLY A 110 12.42 28.40 8.38
CA GLY A 110 12.27 28.87 7.00
C GLY A 110 12.72 30.31 6.77
N GLY A 111 12.08 30.98 5.80
CA GLY A 111 12.36 32.39 5.49
C GLY A 111 12.15 33.34 6.67
N GLY A 112 11.23 33.01 7.58
CA GLY A 112 10.95 33.79 8.78
C GLY A 112 12.12 33.80 9.77
N ALA A 113 12.67 32.64 10.12
CA ALA A 113 13.84 32.59 11.01
C ALA A 113 15.08 33.22 10.39
N THR A 114 15.30 33.01 9.08
CA THR A 114 16.40 33.65 8.35
C THR A 114 16.28 35.17 8.42
N TYR A 115 15.06 35.70 8.22
CA TYR A 115 14.78 37.13 8.33
C TYR A 115 15.01 37.64 9.75
N THR A 116 14.47 36.96 10.77
CA THR A 116 14.62 37.35 12.18
C THR A 116 16.08 37.39 12.61
N ILE A 117 16.89 36.42 12.17
CA ILE A 117 18.32 36.35 12.55
C ILE A 117 19.14 37.38 11.77
N ASN A 118 18.82 37.63 10.51
CA ASN A 118 19.39 38.75 9.74
C ASN A 118 19.13 40.10 10.42
N HIS A 119 17.96 40.28 11.05
CA HIS A 119 17.59 41.49 11.79
C HIS A 119 17.89 41.42 13.30
N SER A 120 18.60 40.39 13.75
CA SER A 120 18.98 40.23 15.17
C SER A 120 20.29 40.95 15.48
N ILE A 121 20.72 40.92 16.75
CA ILE A 121 22.03 41.42 17.19
C ILE A 121 23.22 40.79 16.46
N PHE A 122 23.02 39.61 15.84
CA PHE A 122 24.03 38.91 15.08
C PHE A 122 24.18 39.44 13.64
N ALA A 123 23.22 40.25 13.15
CA ALA A 123 23.23 40.93 11.86
C ALA A 123 23.70 40.05 10.68
N LEU A 124 23.22 38.81 10.65
CA LEU A 124 23.70 37.83 9.67
C LEU A 124 23.31 38.22 8.23
N PRO A 125 24.00 37.76 7.17
CA PRO A 125 23.71 38.13 5.78
C PRO A 125 22.28 37.78 5.32
N SER A 126 21.78 38.55 4.35
CA SER A 126 20.44 38.35 3.79
C SER A 126 20.36 37.06 2.96
N ARG A 127 19.15 36.54 2.74
CA ARG A 127 18.91 35.38 1.86
C ARG A 127 19.52 35.58 0.47
N ASN A 128 19.41 36.78 -0.11
CA ASN A 128 19.96 37.10 -1.43
C ASN A 128 21.49 37.09 -1.42
N THR A 129 22.11 37.51 -0.32
CA THR A 129 23.56 37.45 -0.14
C THR A 129 24.05 36.00 -0.02
N ILE A 130 23.24 35.11 0.59
CA ILE A 130 23.58 33.71 0.81
C ILE A 130 23.29 32.85 -0.43
N GLN A 131 22.29 33.20 -1.23
CA GLN A 131 21.80 32.39 -2.36
C GLN A 131 22.92 31.98 -3.36
N PRO A 132 23.87 32.84 -3.76
CA PRO A 132 24.99 32.43 -4.62
C PRO A 132 25.95 31.44 -3.94
N TYR A 133 26.01 31.43 -2.61
CA TYR A 133 26.81 30.49 -1.82
C TYR A 133 26.03 29.25 -1.41
N ARG A 134 24.73 29.20 -1.70
CA ARG A 134 23.89 28.02 -1.46
C ARG A 134 24.29 26.98 -2.50
N ARG A 135 24.93 25.90 -2.04
CA ARG A 135 25.15 24.70 -2.84
C ARG A 135 23.77 24.18 -3.26
N LEU A 136 23.50 24.12 -4.55
CA LEU A 136 22.31 23.47 -5.09
C LEU A 136 22.80 22.29 -5.92
N PHE A 137 22.38 21.08 -5.55
CA PHE A 137 22.49 19.95 -6.46
C PHE A 137 21.58 20.26 -7.66
N ASN A 138 22.17 20.57 -8.80
CA ASN A 138 21.39 20.93 -10.00
C ASN A 138 20.95 19.65 -10.72
N LEU A 139 19.94 18.99 -10.12
CA LEU A 139 19.36 17.75 -10.63
C LEU A 139 18.49 18.04 -11.86
N ALA A 140 18.58 17.21 -12.88
CA ALA A 140 17.74 17.24 -14.06
C ALA A 140 16.65 16.15 -13.93
N PRO A 141 15.36 16.49 -13.76
CA PRO A 141 14.29 15.50 -13.85
C PRO A 141 14.10 15.07 -15.30
N CYS A 142 13.70 13.83 -15.51
CA CYS A 142 13.26 13.39 -16.84
C CYS A 142 11.92 14.02 -17.20
N ILE A 143 11.83 14.64 -18.38
CA ILE A 143 10.62 15.34 -18.85
C ILE A 143 9.99 14.64 -20.06
N SER A 144 10.80 14.14 -20.99
CA SER A 144 10.38 13.55 -22.28
C SER A 144 10.79 12.08 -22.42
N GLY A 145 10.53 11.28 -21.38
CA GLY A 145 10.91 9.87 -21.31
C GLY A 145 12.22 9.62 -20.53
N THR A 146 12.62 8.35 -20.40
CA THR A 146 13.87 7.98 -19.70
C THR A 146 15.08 8.29 -20.58
N ARG A 147 15.90 9.27 -20.17
CA ARG A 147 17.09 9.72 -20.92
C ARG A 147 18.39 9.40 -20.21
N PHE A 148 19.34 8.82 -20.94
CA PHE A 148 20.63 8.41 -20.39
C PHE A 148 21.48 9.60 -19.98
N THR A 149 21.48 10.68 -20.76
CA THR A 149 22.26 11.90 -20.49
C THR A 149 21.83 12.61 -19.21
N GLU A 150 20.53 12.66 -18.92
CA GLU A 150 19.98 13.25 -17.68
C GLU A 150 20.36 12.40 -16.46
N ILE A 151 20.21 11.07 -16.56
CA ILE A 151 20.64 10.14 -15.51
C ILE A 151 22.14 10.28 -15.24
N SER A 152 22.96 10.30 -16.28
CA SER A 152 24.42 10.43 -16.19
C SER A 152 24.84 11.75 -15.55
N ARG A 153 24.20 12.86 -15.96
CA ARG A 153 24.41 14.19 -15.37
C ARG A 153 24.06 14.20 -13.88
N ASN A 154 22.97 13.54 -13.49
CA ASN A 154 22.59 13.43 -12.08
C ASN A 154 23.61 12.61 -11.29
N ILE A 155 24.11 11.50 -11.83
CA ILE A 155 25.17 10.71 -11.19
C ILE A 155 26.41 11.58 -10.97
N THR A 156 26.90 12.30 -11.99
CA THR A 156 28.04 13.21 -11.84
C THR A 156 27.77 14.32 -10.83
N THR A 157 26.58 14.90 -10.83
CA THR A 157 26.20 15.96 -9.87
C THR A 157 26.24 15.47 -8.42
N LEU A 158 25.94 14.18 -8.22
CA LEU A 158 25.72 13.59 -6.90
C LEU A 158 26.92 12.83 -6.33
N PHE A 159 27.76 12.28 -7.21
CA PHE A 159 28.89 11.40 -6.89
C PHE A 159 30.24 11.94 -7.42
N GLY A 160 30.21 13.01 -8.22
CA GLY A 160 31.39 13.68 -8.77
C GLY A 160 32.20 14.47 -7.75
N PRO A 161 33.45 14.85 -8.11
CA PRO A 161 34.28 15.69 -7.27
C PRO A 161 33.60 17.04 -7.02
N ARG A 162 33.62 17.50 -5.76
CA ARG A 162 32.89 18.69 -5.33
C ARG A 162 33.86 19.85 -5.22
N THR A 163 33.83 20.80 -6.15
CA THR A 163 34.58 22.05 -6.02
C THR A 163 33.88 22.97 -5.02
N ARG A 164 34.57 23.31 -3.93
CA ARG A 164 34.10 24.33 -3.00
C ARG A 164 34.32 25.71 -3.64
N ASN A 165 33.47 26.69 -3.31
CA ASN A 165 33.61 28.08 -3.80
C ASN A 165 34.89 28.79 -3.32
N ASP A 166 35.70 28.16 -2.47
CA ASP A 166 37.04 28.62 -2.04
C ASP A 166 38.17 28.05 -2.93
N GLY A 167 37.84 27.23 -3.95
CA GLY A 167 38.79 26.60 -4.85
C GLY A 167 39.30 25.23 -4.38
N GLU A 168 38.96 24.77 -3.17
CA GLU A 168 39.34 23.45 -2.70
C GLU A 168 38.39 22.35 -3.23
N VAL A 169 38.96 21.24 -3.70
CA VAL A 169 38.19 20.07 -4.12
C VAL A 169 37.91 19.21 -2.89
N GLU A 170 36.65 19.15 -2.48
CA GLU A 170 36.17 18.19 -1.49
C GLU A 170 36.17 16.80 -2.16
N LEU A 171 37.24 16.04 -1.88
CA LEU A 171 37.32 14.63 -2.22
C LEU A 171 36.46 13.87 -1.22
N LEU A 172 35.27 13.41 -1.67
CA LEU A 172 34.53 12.39 -0.93
C LEU A 172 35.46 11.19 -0.75
N PRO A 173 35.73 10.70 0.48
CA PRO A 173 36.58 9.54 0.67
C PRO A 173 35.94 8.35 -0.06
N PRO A 174 36.57 7.80 -1.12
CA PRO A 174 35.95 6.77 -1.93
C PRO A 174 36.12 5.44 -1.21
N VAL A 175 35.30 5.19 -0.19
CA VAL A 175 35.17 3.83 0.33
C VAL A 175 34.38 3.05 -0.71
N LYS A 176 35.10 2.29 -1.54
CA LYS A 176 34.47 1.38 -2.48
C LYS A 176 33.61 0.38 -1.71
N CYS A 177 32.30 0.46 -1.88
CA CYS A 177 31.32 -0.38 -1.21
C CYS A 177 30.28 -0.89 -2.21
N GLY A 178 29.27 -1.61 -1.72
CA GLY A 178 28.15 -2.05 -2.54
C GLY A 178 27.01 -1.03 -2.53
N HIS A 179 26.20 -1.06 -3.58
CA HIS A 179 25.05 -0.15 -3.75
C HIS A 179 23.75 -0.90 -4.01
N THR A 180 22.63 -0.32 -3.57
CA THR A 180 21.27 -0.77 -3.94
C THR A 180 20.59 0.31 -4.77
N LEU A 181 19.94 -0.07 -5.87
CA LEU A 181 19.03 0.79 -6.60
C LEU A 181 17.62 0.64 -6.02
N SER A 182 17.12 1.62 -5.30
CA SER A 182 15.76 1.64 -4.75
C SER A 182 14.83 2.46 -5.65
N LEU A 183 13.61 1.98 -5.93
CA LEU A 183 12.59 2.71 -6.67
C LEU A 183 11.26 2.71 -5.91
N ASP A 184 10.65 3.89 -5.78
CA ASP A 184 9.32 4.09 -5.20
C ASP A 184 8.68 5.35 -5.79
N GLU A 185 7.38 5.52 -5.58
CA GLU A 185 6.58 6.64 -6.04
C GLU A 185 6.17 7.57 -4.90
N VAL A 186 6.30 8.87 -5.13
CA VAL A 186 5.75 9.89 -4.23
C VAL A 186 4.57 10.59 -4.88
N ALA A 187 3.45 10.69 -4.15
CA ALA A 187 2.29 11.48 -4.58
C ALA A 187 2.69 12.92 -4.91
N ALA A 188 2.22 13.41 -6.06
CA ALA A 188 2.56 14.71 -6.62
C ALA A 188 1.32 15.58 -6.83
N ASP A 189 1.52 16.90 -6.84
CA ASP A 189 0.47 17.82 -7.27
C ASP A 189 0.28 17.69 -8.79
N ARG A 190 -0.95 17.43 -9.22
CA ARG A 190 -1.32 17.33 -10.64
C ARG A 190 -1.26 18.70 -11.31
N ARG A 191 -0.07 19.10 -11.77
CA ARG A 191 0.13 20.38 -12.46
C ARG A 191 1.26 20.33 -13.47
N ILE A 192 1.08 21.09 -14.54
CA ILE A 192 2.14 21.37 -15.51
C ILE A 192 2.91 22.62 -15.09
N GLU A 193 4.23 22.59 -15.20
CA GLU A 193 5.09 23.72 -14.86
C GLU A 193 6.14 23.96 -15.95
N TRP A 194 6.65 25.20 -15.98
CA TRP A 194 7.68 25.57 -16.93
C TRP A 194 9.07 25.39 -16.34
N MET A 195 9.90 24.58 -17.02
CA MET A 195 11.29 24.34 -16.69
C MET A 195 12.15 25.36 -17.43
N GLN A 196 12.46 26.48 -16.75
CA GLN A 196 13.15 27.62 -17.34
C GLN A 196 14.52 27.23 -17.94
N GLU A 197 15.20 26.24 -17.37
CA GLU A 197 16.55 25.86 -17.82
C GLU A 197 16.55 25.17 -19.19
N THR A 198 15.47 24.47 -19.55
CA THR A 198 15.36 23.72 -20.81
C THR A 198 14.30 24.28 -21.75
N ASP A 199 13.52 25.25 -21.29
CA ASP A 199 12.33 25.80 -21.94
C ASP A 199 11.22 24.75 -22.20
N GLU A 200 11.07 23.80 -21.28
CA GLU A 200 10.17 22.65 -21.44
C GLU A 200 9.00 22.67 -20.45
N MET A 201 7.89 22.05 -20.85
CA MET A 201 6.75 21.76 -19.99
C MET A 201 7.01 20.49 -19.17
N GLY A 202 7.16 20.62 -17.86
CA GLY A 202 7.28 19.52 -16.90
C GLY A 202 5.95 19.14 -16.26
N GLY A 203 5.82 17.89 -15.82
CA GLY A 203 4.64 17.41 -15.08
C GLY A 203 3.72 16.46 -15.86
N PHE A 204 4.05 16.14 -17.11
CA PHE A 204 3.42 15.02 -17.83
C PHE A 204 3.91 13.68 -17.32
N CYS A 205 3.13 12.63 -17.54
CA CYS A 205 3.57 11.27 -17.27
C CYS A 205 4.54 10.78 -18.34
N LEU A 206 5.65 10.13 -17.94
CA LEU A 206 6.69 9.68 -18.87
C LEU A 206 6.19 8.62 -19.85
N GLU A 207 5.13 7.90 -19.51
CA GLU A 207 4.58 6.80 -20.31
C GLU A 207 3.82 7.28 -21.56
N HIS A 208 3.31 8.51 -21.55
CA HIS A 208 2.49 9.03 -22.65
C HIS A 208 3.00 10.36 -23.23
N VAL A 209 4.05 10.96 -22.64
CA VAL A 209 4.59 12.24 -23.13
C VAL A 209 5.11 12.16 -24.57
N SER A 210 5.47 10.96 -25.05
CA SER A 210 5.90 10.73 -26.44
C SER A 210 4.79 10.97 -27.48
N GLU A 211 3.52 11.04 -27.06
CA GLU A 211 2.40 11.43 -27.94
C GLU A 211 2.41 12.94 -28.26
N LEU A 212 3.21 13.73 -27.54
CA LEU A 212 3.47 15.13 -27.90
C LEU A 212 4.64 15.20 -28.87
N GLU A 213 4.48 15.97 -29.96
CA GLU A 213 5.56 16.24 -30.91
C GLU A 213 6.75 16.95 -30.23
N THR A 214 6.46 17.84 -29.28
CA THR A 214 7.47 18.51 -28.48
C THR A 214 6.91 18.99 -27.14
N VAL A 215 7.77 19.03 -26.13
CA VAL A 215 7.49 19.64 -24.82
C VAL A 215 8.08 21.04 -24.70
N LYS A 216 8.77 21.55 -25.73
CA LYS A 216 9.37 22.89 -25.72
C LYS A 216 8.31 23.96 -25.98
N ILE A 217 8.27 24.97 -25.12
CA ILE A 217 7.31 26.06 -25.24
C ILE A 217 7.65 26.97 -26.43
N GLY A 218 8.91 27.40 -26.54
CA GLY A 218 9.31 28.34 -27.59
C GLY A 218 8.80 29.76 -27.34
N ASP A 219 8.57 30.51 -28.42
CA ASP A 219 8.22 31.94 -28.36
C ASP A 219 6.70 32.22 -28.42
N ASP A 220 5.88 31.21 -28.69
CA ASP A 220 4.42 31.30 -28.77
C ASP A 220 3.74 30.21 -27.93
N LEU A 221 2.40 30.15 -27.97
CA LEU A 221 1.60 29.21 -27.19
C LEU A 221 1.12 27.99 -27.99
N GLN A 222 1.54 27.80 -29.25
CA GLN A 222 0.99 26.72 -30.09
C GLN A 222 1.25 25.33 -29.49
N THR A 223 2.48 25.09 -29.00
CA THR A 223 2.83 23.83 -28.34
C THR A 223 2.01 23.63 -27.05
N VAL A 224 1.75 24.71 -26.32
CA VAL A 224 0.97 24.66 -25.07
C VAL A 224 -0.49 24.28 -25.39
N GLU A 225 -1.09 24.89 -26.41
CA GLU A 225 -2.45 24.60 -26.85
C GLU A 225 -2.59 23.14 -27.35
N ALA A 226 -1.61 22.65 -28.11
CA ALA A 226 -1.55 21.27 -28.57
C ALA A 226 -1.48 20.28 -27.39
N ALA A 227 -0.64 20.57 -26.40
CA ALA A 227 -0.53 19.74 -25.20
C ALA A 227 -1.81 19.75 -24.35
N VAL A 228 -2.50 20.90 -24.24
CA VAL A 228 -3.81 20.99 -23.56
C VAL A 228 -4.87 20.15 -24.27
N ALA A 229 -4.91 20.19 -25.61
CA ALA A 229 -5.82 19.36 -26.40
C ALA A 229 -5.54 17.87 -26.15
N ALA A 230 -4.27 17.45 -26.21
CA ALA A 230 -3.87 16.07 -25.96
C ALA A 230 -4.24 15.58 -24.54
N VAL A 231 -4.14 16.45 -23.54
CA VAL A 231 -4.60 16.13 -22.17
C VAL A 231 -6.12 16.02 -22.08
N LYS A 232 -6.87 16.93 -22.70
CA LYS A 232 -8.34 16.88 -22.72
C LYS A 232 -8.89 15.65 -23.46
N GLU A 233 -8.20 15.20 -24.49
CA GLU A 233 -8.51 13.98 -25.25
C GLU A 233 -8.10 12.69 -24.52
N GLY A 234 -7.37 12.79 -23.39
CA GLY A 234 -6.88 11.63 -22.64
C GLY A 234 -5.70 10.90 -23.29
N LYS A 235 -5.06 11.49 -24.32
CA LYS A 235 -3.86 10.94 -24.96
C LYS A 235 -2.63 11.06 -24.06
N VAL A 236 -2.53 12.17 -23.34
CA VAL A 236 -1.44 12.46 -22.41
C VAL A 236 -2.04 12.73 -21.04
N HIS A 237 -1.38 12.28 -19.97
CA HIS A 237 -1.86 12.51 -18.61
C HIS A 237 -0.95 13.47 -17.85
N VAL A 238 -1.55 14.34 -17.03
CA VAL A 238 -0.83 15.07 -15.99
C VAL A 238 -0.46 14.09 -14.87
N ALA A 239 0.81 14.02 -14.52
CA ALA A 239 1.32 13.09 -13.52
C ALA A 239 0.67 13.36 -12.15
N HIS A 240 0.31 12.31 -11.44
CA HIS A 240 -0.24 12.37 -10.07
C HIS A 240 0.71 11.76 -9.03
N GLU A 241 1.78 11.11 -9.51
CA GLU A 241 2.86 10.56 -8.74
C GLU A 241 4.19 10.82 -9.47
N ILE A 242 5.30 10.79 -8.75
CA ILE A 242 6.64 10.90 -9.30
C ILE A 242 7.43 9.69 -8.88
N CYS A 243 7.98 8.95 -9.84
CA CYS A 243 8.88 7.83 -9.62
C CYS A 243 10.25 8.38 -9.23
N VAL A 244 10.74 7.97 -8.07
CA VAL A 244 12.05 8.36 -7.58
C VAL A 244 12.85 7.08 -7.50
N ALA A 245 13.87 6.97 -8.35
CA ALA A 245 14.89 5.95 -8.18
C ALA A 245 16.03 6.55 -7.36
N ALA A 246 16.77 5.72 -6.63
CA ALA A 246 17.80 6.18 -5.72
C ALA A 246 18.91 5.15 -5.64
N ILE A 247 20.16 5.61 -5.80
CA ILE A 247 21.34 4.78 -5.59
C ILE A 247 21.77 4.94 -4.13
N LEU A 248 21.58 3.90 -3.34
CA LEU A 248 21.82 3.86 -1.90
C LEU A 248 23.18 3.24 -1.59
N HIS A 249 23.97 3.86 -0.71
CA HIS A 249 25.19 3.24 -0.19
C HIS A 249 24.86 2.18 0.85
N LEU A 250 25.37 0.95 0.66
CA LEU A 250 25.31 -0.10 1.68
C LEU A 250 26.50 0.04 2.63
N TYR A 251 26.54 1.18 3.31
CA TYR A 251 27.64 1.57 4.20
C TYR A 251 27.12 2.25 5.47
N GLY A 252 28.00 2.44 6.45
CA GLY A 252 27.63 3.03 7.74
C GLY A 252 27.26 4.53 7.69
N THR A 253 27.59 5.22 6.59
CA THR A 253 27.41 6.67 6.36
C THR A 253 27.03 6.95 4.90
N ASP A 254 26.62 8.19 4.57
CA ASP A 254 26.21 8.67 3.22
C ASP A 254 25.20 7.78 2.46
N TYR A 255 24.17 7.25 3.13
CA TYR A 255 23.19 6.33 2.53
C TYR A 255 22.06 7.03 1.75
N GLY A 256 22.08 8.35 1.57
CA GLY A 256 20.95 9.14 1.04
C GLY A 256 20.53 8.83 -0.41
N ALA A 257 19.22 8.93 -0.68
CA ALA A 257 18.59 8.62 -1.96
C ALA A 257 18.80 9.70 -3.06
N LYS A 258 18.99 9.26 -4.31
CA LYS A 258 19.56 10.05 -5.41
C LYS A 258 18.95 9.73 -6.79
N TYR A 259 17.85 10.39 -7.25
CA TYR A 259 17.36 10.54 -8.66
C TYR A 259 15.82 10.84 -8.76
N MET A 260 15.25 11.31 -9.90
CA MET A 260 13.79 11.57 -10.11
C MET A 260 13.30 11.43 -11.57
N GLY A 261 12.06 10.95 -11.76
CA GLY A 261 11.26 11.10 -12.99
C GLY A 261 9.73 10.91 -12.77
N PRO A 262 8.83 11.68 -13.41
CA PRO A 262 7.37 11.59 -13.19
C PRO A 262 6.73 10.29 -13.74
N THR A 263 5.64 9.75 -13.16
CA THR A 263 4.97 8.52 -13.64
C THR A 263 3.44 8.61 -13.50
N CYS A 264 2.70 7.83 -14.29
CA CYS A 264 1.27 7.61 -14.09
C CYS A 264 0.88 6.16 -13.78
N LYS A 265 1.84 5.25 -13.55
CA LYS A 265 1.64 3.80 -13.28
C LYS A 265 0.93 2.98 -14.37
N LYS A 266 0.50 3.62 -15.47
CA LYS A 266 -0.21 2.97 -16.57
C LYS A 266 0.71 2.32 -17.61
N GLY A 267 2.02 2.55 -17.52
CA GLY A 267 2.99 1.96 -18.47
C GLY A 267 3.05 0.43 -18.39
N PRO A 268 3.43 -0.25 -19.49
CA PRO A 268 3.70 -1.68 -19.50
C PRO A 268 4.90 -2.05 -18.62
N TRP A 269 5.02 -3.32 -18.22
CA TRP A 269 6.14 -3.80 -17.38
C TRP A 269 7.50 -3.69 -18.10
N GLN A 270 7.50 -3.67 -19.44
CA GLN A 270 8.69 -3.46 -20.27
C GLN A 270 9.35 -2.09 -20.01
N ASP A 271 8.57 -1.06 -19.73
CA ASP A 271 9.11 0.28 -19.42
C ASP A 271 9.86 0.27 -18.09
N GLN A 272 9.42 -0.54 -17.13
CA GLN A 272 10.11 -0.72 -15.85
C GLN A 272 11.45 -1.45 -16.04
N VAL A 273 11.50 -2.47 -16.90
CA VAL A 273 12.75 -3.16 -17.27
C VAL A 273 13.72 -2.15 -17.89
N ARG A 274 13.27 -1.38 -18.89
CA ARG A 274 14.09 -0.37 -19.57
C ARG A 274 14.61 0.69 -18.60
N LEU A 275 13.74 1.22 -17.73
CA LEU A 275 14.13 2.23 -16.74
C LEU A 275 15.26 1.73 -15.84
N ILE A 276 15.12 0.54 -15.27
CA ILE A 276 16.10 -0.05 -14.35
C ILE A 276 17.42 -0.31 -15.08
N GLU A 277 17.38 -0.87 -16.29
CA GLU A 277 18.59 -1.14 -17.09
C GLU A 277 19.36 0.12 -17.45
N VAL A 278 18.67 1.17 -17.92
CA VAL A 278 19.32 2.44 -18.28
C VAL A 278 20.01 3.05 -17.07
N ILE A 279 19.41 3.00 -15.88
CA ILE A 279 20.03 3.52 -14.65
C ILE A 279 21.29 2.70 -14.28
N ILE A 280 21.20 1.37 -14.34
CA ILE A 280 22.33 0.48 -14.03
C ILE A 280 23.49 0.71 -15.02
N GLU A 281 23.21 0.81 -16.31
CA GLU A 281 24.23 1.05 -17.33
C GLU A 281 24.81 2.47 -17.24
N ALA A 282 24.01 3.48 -16.87
CA ALA A 282 24.52 4.83 -16.60
C ALA A 282 25.47 4.84 -15.39
N TRP A 283 25.17 4.08 -14.34
CA TRP A 283 26.08 3.91 -13.19
C TRP A 283 27.40 3.24 -13.58
N LYS A 284 27.34 2.19 -14.41
CA LYS A 284 28.54 1.47 -14.89
C LYS A 284 29.44 2.35 -15.77
N ARG A 285 28.84 3.10 -16.70
CA ARG A 285 29.56 3.91 -17.68
C ARG A 285 30.06 5.24 -17.11
N SER A 286 29.45 5.76 -16.05
CA SER A 286 29.83 7.04 -15.46
C SER A 286 31.23 6.99 -14.84
N PRO A 287 32.12 7.96 -15.13
CA PRO A 287 33.42 8.10 -14.45
C PRO A 287 33.29 8.27 -12.93
N ASP A 288 32.16 8.83 -12.49
CA ASP A 288 31.83 9.06 -11.08
C ASP A 288 30.85 8.01 -10.54
N GLY A 289 30.68 6.88 -11.23
CA GLY A 289 29.82 5.78 -10.83
C GLY A 289 30.61 4.57 -10.31
N GLU A 290 30.39 3.41 -10.92
CA GLU A 290 30.87 2.11 -10.43
C GLU A 290 32.39 2.06 -10.22
N ALA A 291 33.17 2.59 -11.17
CA ALA A 291 34.63 2.53 -11.12
C ALA A 291 35.22 3.22 -9.88
N LYS A 292 34.53 4.27 -9.38
CA LYS A 292 34.97 5.10 -8.26
C LYS A 292 34.36 4.65 -6.93
N HIS A 293 33.07 4.35 -6.90
CA HIS A 293 32.32 4.09 -5.66
C HIS A 293 32.01 2.62 -5.40
N GLY A 294 32.01 1.77 -6.44
CA GLY A 294 31.74 0.34 -6.32
C GLY A 294 30.45 -0.11 -7.02
N LYS A 295 30.18 -1.41 -6.93
CA LYS A 295 29.20 -2.09 -7.80
C LYS A 295 27.77 -1.98 -7.27
N MET A 296 26.81 -1.93 -8.19
CA MET A 296 25.40 -2.18 -7.87
C MET A 296 25.21 -3.66 -7.52
N LEU A 297 24.70 -3.94 -6.32
CA LEU A 297 24.53 -5.29 -5.79
C LEU A 297 23.09 -5.77 -5.83
N SER A 298 22.11 -4.89 -5.62
CA SER A 298 20.69 -5.25 -5.64
C SER A 298 19.79 -4.10 -6.13
N VAL A 299 18.54 -4.45 -6.43
CA VAL A 299 17.46 -3.50 -6.76
C VAL A 299 16.30 -3.74 -5.82
N SER A 300 15.80 -2.67 -5.17
CA SER A 300 14.68 -2.70 -4.22
C SER A 300 13.47 -1.93 -4.75
N THR A 301 12.27 -2.45 -4.50
CA THR A 301 11.00 -1.80 -4.84
C THR A 301 9.92 -2.13 -3.81
N ASP A 302 8.86 -1.31 -3.78
CA ASP A 302 7.64 -1.46 -2.98
C ASP A 302 6.83 -2.75 -3.23
N GLY A 303 7.21 -3.52 -4.25
CA GLY A 303 6.64 -4.80 -4.62
C GLY A 303 5.38 -4.68 -5.49
N ASP A 304 5.25 -3.62 -6.29
CA ASP A 304 4.23 -3.55 -7.36
C ASP A 304 4.33 -4.74 -8.32
N HIS A 305 3.19 -5.19 -8.85
CA HIS A 305 3.12 -6.36 -9.72
C HIS A 305 3.94 -6.23 -11.02
N LYS A 306 3.99 -5.04 -11.65
CA LYS A 306 4.78 -4.82 -12.87
C LYS A 306 6.27 -4.82 -12.55
N ARG A 307 6.65 -4.17 -11.45
CA ARG A 307 8.04 -4.17 -10.95
C ARG A 307 8.51 -5.55 -10.53
N ARG A 308 7.65 -6.35 -9.89
CA ARG A 308 7.97 -7.73 -9.52
C ARG A 308 8.34 -8.58 -10.74
N LEU A 309 7.57 -8.46 -11.83
CA LEU A 309 7.89 -9.15 -13.08
C LEU A 309 9.21 -8.63 -13.68
N ALA A 310 9.39 -7.30 -13.74
CA ALA A 310 10.62 -6.69 -14.23
C ALA A 310 11.86 -7.15 -13.46
N LEU A 311 11.80 -7.15 -12.12
CA LEU A 311 12.89 -7.61 -11.26
C LEU A 311 13.11 -9.12 -11.35
N PHE A 312 12.05 -9.91 -11.52
CA PHE A 312 12.21 -11.34 -11.78
C PHE A 312 13.05 -11.58 -13.04
N LEU A 313 12.73 -10.88 -14.13
CA LEU A 313 13.50 -10.96 -15.37
C LEU A 313 14.95 -10.49 -15.16
N LEU A 314 15.14 -9.30 -14.59
CA LEU A 314 16.47 -8.69 -14.44
C LEU A 314 17.38 -9.42 -13.45
N CYS A 315 16.83 -10.00 -12.38
CA CYS A 315 17.59 -10.54 -11.25
C CYS A 315 17.60 -12.07 -11.16
N MET A 316 17.02 -12.80 -12.13
CA MET A 316 16.99 -14.28 -12.14
C MET A 316 17.49 -14.92 -13.44
N GLY A 317 18.05 -14.12 -14.37
CA GLY A 317 18.42 -14.59 -15.72
C GLY A 317 19.63 -15.54 -15.80
N PHE A 318 20.56 -15.50 -14.86
CA PHE A 318 21.83 -16.24 -14.87
C PHE A 318 21.95 -17.16 -13.66
N GLU A 319 22.71 -18.24 -13.76
CA GLU A 319 22.98 -19.14 -12.63
C GLU A 319 24.42 -18.95 -12.13
N ILE A 320 24.60 -18.90 -10.81
CA ILE A 320 25.94 -18.90 -10.20
C ILE A 320 26.54 -20.30 -10.41
N VAL A 321 27.56 -20.40 -11.25
CA VAL A 321 28.25 -21.65 -11.63
C VAL A 321 29.72 -21.64 -11.19
N PRO A 322 30.43 -22.79 -11.19
CA PRO A 322 31.88 -22.83 -10.97
C PRO A 322 32.61 -21.83 -11.87
N GLY A 323 33.40 -20.93 -11.27
CA GLY A 323 34.09 -19.82 -11.95
C GLY A 323 33.51 -18.44 -11.63
N ASN A 324 32.26 -18.36 -11.17
CA ASN A 324 31.73 -17.11 -10.60
C ASN A 324 32.39 -16.81 -9.24
N PRO A 325 32.78 -15.54 -8.94
CA PRO A 325 33.39 -15.18 -7.66
C PRO A 325 32.57 -15.52 -6.41
N LEU A 326 31.24 -15.63 -6.54
CA LEU A 326 30.36 -15.98 -5.43
C LEU A 326 30.28 -17.49 -5.19
N TRP A 327 30.61 -18.33 -6.18
CA TRP A 327 30.39 -19.78 -6.16
C TRP A 327 30.97 -20.45 -4.92
N THR A 328 32.22 -20.14 -4.57
CA THR A 328 32.92 -20.74 -3.42
C THR A 328 32.25 -20.49 -2.07
N TYR A 329 31.37 -19.50 -1.98
CA TYR A 329 30.67 -19.15 -0.75
C TYR A 329 29.25 -19.72 -0.67
N VAL A 330 28.66 -20.09 -1.81
CA VAL A 330 27.24 -20.45 -1.91
C VAL A 330 26.98 -21.86 -2.43
N CYS A 331 27.98 -22.52 -3.02
CA CYS A 331 27.80 -23.84 -3.64
C CYS A 331 27.37 -24.93 -2.66
N ASN A 332 27.70 -24.77 -1.37
CA ASN A 332 27.37 -25.72 -0.31
C ASN A 332 26.11 -25.32 0.50
N LEU A 333 25.25 -24.44 -0.03
CA LEU A 333 24.03 -23.98 0.63
C LEU A 333 22.80 -24.68 0.02
N PRO A 334 22.42 -25.88 0.49
CA PRO A 334 21.33 -26.65 -0.11
C PRO A 334 20.01 -25.89 -0.03
N GLY A 335 19.29 -25.84 -1.16
CA GLY A 335 18.00 -25.14 -1.27
C GLY A 335 18.10 -23.64 -1.55
N LEU A 336 19.28 -23.02 -1.46
CA LEU A 336 19.46 -21.64 -1.90
C LEU A 336 19.26 -21.56 -3.41
N ASN A 337 18.39 -20.66 -3.86
CA ASN A 337 18.25 -20.39 -5.28
C ASN A 337 19.49 -19.62 -5.80
N LEU A 338 20.25 -20.25 -6.69
CA LEU A 338 21.50 -19.71 -7.26
C LEU A 338 21.29 -18.84 -8.51
N ARG A 339 20.04 -18.49 -8.87
CA ARG A 339 19.78 -17.60 -10.00
C ARG A 339 20.04 -16.16 -9.61
N VAL A 340 20.66 -15.37 -10.46
CA VAL A 340 20.98 -13.96 -10.25
C VAL A 340 20.86 -13.20 -11.57
N GLY A 341 20.86 -11.88 -11.52
CA GLY A 341 20.95 -11.04 -12.70
C GLY A 341 22.36 -10.93 -13.25
N LYS A 342 22.49 -10.16 -14.34
CA LYS A 342 23.80 -9.75 -14.89
C LYS A 342 24.65 -9.13 -13.76
N ASP A 343 25.94 -9.44 -13.74
CA ASP A 343 26.89 -8.98 -12.70
C ASP A 343 26.51 -9.39 -11.27
N ASN A 344 25.77 -10.49 -11.11
CA ASN A 344 25.25 -11.01 -9.84
C ASN A 344 24.17 -10.14 -9.17
N LEU A 345 23.46 -9.29 -9.90
CA LEU A 345 22.38 -8.45 -9.36
C LEU A 345 21.27 -9.29 -8.69
N THR A 346 20.72 -8.84 -7.57
CA THR A 346 19.62 -9.53 -6.87
C THR A 346 18.42 -8.61 -6.63
N ASN A 347 17.23 -9.21 -6.58
CA ASN A 347 16.02 -8.54 -6.13
C ASN A 347 16.03 -8.42 -4.60
N ASP A 348 15.81 -7.21 -4.09
CA ASP A 348 15.67 -6.90 -2.68
C ASP A 348 14.19 -6.61 -2.37
N GLY A 349 13.51 -7.54 -1.70
CA GLY A 349 12.13 -7.31 -1.26
C GLY A 349 12.13 -6.47 0.01
N ASP A 350 11.50 -5.28 -0.01
CA ASP A 350 11.52 -4.39 1.15
C ASP A 350 10.90 -5.08 2.40
N PRO A 351 11.69 -5.29 3.48
CA PRO A 351 11.19 -5.88 4.71
C PRO A 351 10.00 -5.12 5.29
N LYS A 352 9.95 -3.78 5.19
CA LYS A 352 8.86 -3.01 5.78
C LYS A 352 7.54 -3.24 5.05
N HIS A 353 7.55 -3.22 3.73
CA HIS A 353 6.42 -3.58 2.88
C HIS A 353 5.99 -5.03 3.11
N ILE A 354 6.92 -5.97 3.26
CA ILE A 354 6.60 -7.38 3.60
C ILE A 354 5.88 -7.47 4.96
N PHE A 355 6.35 -6.76 5.98
CA PHE A 355 5.72 -6.79 7.32
C PHE A 355 4.35 -6.11 7.30
N LYS A 356 4.23 -4.97 6.60
CA LYS A 356 2.94 -4.29 6.33
C LYS A 356 1.97 -5.24 5.62
N ARG A 357 2.38 -5.93 4.54
CA ARG A 357 1.55 -6.92 3.82
C ARG A 357 1.17 -8.12 4.68
N LYS A 358 2.03 -8.59 5.59
CA LYS A 358 1.68 -9.63 6.59
C LYS A 358 0.64 -9.16 7.59
N HIS A 359 0.66 -7.88 7.94
CA HIS A 359 -0.35 -7.24 8.77
C HIS A 359 -1.67 -7.05 8.00
N THR A 360 -1.62 -6.59 6.75
CA THR A 360 -2.79 -6.40 5.87
C THR A 360 -3.40 -7.73 5.42
N ASN A 361 -2.62 -8.81 5.27
CA ASN A 361 -3.17 -10.16 5.10
C ASN A 361 -4.03 -10.63 6.29
N LYS A 362 -4.00 -9.95 7.44
CA LYS A 362 -4.94 -10.17 8.56
C LYS A 362 -6.20 -9.31 8.46
N SER A 363 -6.30 -8.39 7.50
CA SER A 363 -7.54 -7.67 7.19
C SER A 363 -8.47 -8.44 6.26
N GLU A 364 -7.95 -9.44 5.52
CA GLU A 364 -8.79 -10.45 4.82
C GLU A 364 -9.46 -11.45 5.76
N LEU A 365 -8.93 -11.56 6.99
CA LEU A 365 -9.48 -12.31 8.10
C LEU A 365 -10.81 -11.72 8.64
N GLY A 366 -11.34 -10.66 8.02
CA GLY A 366 -12.62 -10.04 8.38
C GLY A 366 -13.15 -9.10 7.30
N ASP A 367 -13.74 -9.69 6.24
CA ASP A 367 -14.96 -9.23 5.55
C ASP A 367 -15.28 -10.11 4.31
N ALA A 368 -14.32 -10.92 3.81
CA ALA A 368 -14.47 -11.72 2.58
C ALA A 368 -14.00 -13.19 2.62
N GLY A 369 -13.86 -13.81 3.79
CA GLY A 369 -13.79 -15.28 3.92
C GLY A 369 -12.49 -15.96 3.45
N THR A 370 -11.33 -15.36 3.69
CA THR A 370 -10.02 -16.01 3.51
C THR A 370 -9.28 -16.12 4.84
N ASP A 371 -9.45 -17.27 5.49
CA ASP A 371 -8.80 -17.63 6.75
C ASP A 371 -7.32 -18.02 6.54
N LEU A 372 -6.44 -17.68 7.49
CA LEU A 372 -5.02 -18.08 7.49
C LEU A 372 -4.92 -19.53 7.97
N ILE A 373 -4.36 -20.41 7.17
CA ILE A 373 -4.14 -21.80 7.58
C ILE A 373 -2.67 -22.01 7.96
N ALA A 374 -2.43 -22.27 9.24
CA ALA A 374 -1.12 -22.70 9.76
C ALA A 374 -1.25 -24.12 10.29
N GLN A 375 -0.36 -25.01 9.86
CA GLN A 375 -0.55 -26.46 10.02
C GLN A 375 -1.87 -26.91 9.37
N SER A 376 -2.85 -27.33 10.15
CA SER A 376 -4.22 -27.64 9.69
C SER A 376 -5.27 -26.79 10.43
N VAL A 377 -4.85 -25.72 11.12
CA VAL A 377 -5.72 -24.88 11.93
C VAL A 377 -6.03 -23.58 11.18
N ILE A 378 -7.31 -23.25 11.13
CA ILE A 378 -7.80 -21.97 10.66
C ILE A 378 -7.60 -20.93 11.77
N ILE A 379 -6.67 -20.01 11.55
CA ILE A 379 -6.47 -18.84 12.38
C ILE A 379 -7.30 -17.72 11.79
N ASN A 380 -8.38 -17.34 12.48
CA ASN A 380 -9.18 -16.18 12.12
C ASN A 380 -8.95 -14.99 13.07
N ARG A 381 -9.58 -13.88 12.76
CA ARG A 381 -9.40 -12.60 13.46
C ARG A 381 -9.90 -12.66 14.90
N ASP A 382 -11.08 -13.22 15.08
CA ASP A 382 -11.79 -13.24 16.34
C ASP A 382 -11.13 -14.23 17.32
N LEU A 383 -10.61 -15.35 16.81
CA LEU A 383 -9.76 -16.28 17.55
C LEU A 383 -8.44 -15.62 17.98
N LEU A 384 -7.78 -14.89 17.07
CA LEU A 384 -6.56 -14.16 17.42
C LEU A 384 -6.83 -13.06 18.47
N LEU A 385 -7.97 -12.35 18.38
CA LEU A 385 -8.39 -11.36 19.37
C LEU A 385 -8.51 -11.99 20.76
N GLY A 386 -9.24 -13.10 20.89
CA GLY A 386 -9.42 -13.79 22.18
C GLY A 386 -8.10 -14.25 22.81
N ARG A 387 -7.09 -14.65 22.01
CA ARG A 387 -5.76 -15.00 22.52
C ARG A 387 -4.95 -13.77 22.94
N LEU A 388 -5.01 -12.70 22.16
CA LEU A 388 -4.28 -11.46 22.46
C LEU A 388 -4.80 -10.77 23.73
N GLU A 389 -6.10 -10.86 24.01
CA GLU A 389 -6.70 -10.35 25.25
C GLU A 389 -6.15 -11.01 26.52
N ARG A 390 -5.69 -12.27 26.43
CA ARG A 390 -5.14 -13.04 27.56
C ARG A 390 -3.67 -12.73 27.87
N LEU A 391 -2.98 -11.91 27.07
CA LEU A 391 -1.57 -11.61 27.29
C LEU A 391 -1.36 -10.83 28.60
N PRO A 392 -0.56 -11.34 29.55
CA PRO A 392 -0.24 -10.60 30.77
C PRO A 392 0.56 -9.34 30.45
N ASP A 393 0.37 -8.29 31.24
CA ASP A 393 1.17 -7.04 31.21
C ASP A 393 1.14 -6.20 29.93
N GLN A 394 0.19 -6.44 29.02
CA GLN A 394 0.03 -5.61 27.82
C GLN A 394 -0.99 -4.48 28.05
N ASP A 395 -0.51 -3.24 28.04
CA ASP A 395 -1.38 -2.06 28.10
C ASP A 395 -2.01 -1.75 26.72
N TRP A 396 -3.31 -1.96 26.62
CA TRP A 396 -4.12 -1.67 25.43
C TRP A 396 -4.68 -0.25 25.39
N SER A 397 -4.38 0.60 26.39
CA SER A 397 -4.91 1.97 26.50
C SER A 397 -4.51 2.89 25.34
N GLU A 398 -3.28 2.76 24.82
CA GLU A 398 -2.75 3.64 23.77
C GLU A 398 -3.01 3.14 22.33
N THR A 399 -3.29 1.85 22.13
CA THR A 399 -3.61 1.23 20.83
C THR A 399 -4.52 0.06 21.13
N SER A 400 -5.83 0.21 20.89
CA SER A 400 -6.78 -0.85 21.17
C SER A 400 -6.42 -2.09 20.34
N ILE A 401 -6.67 -3.29 20.87
CA ILE A 401 -6.48 -4.55 20.12
C ILE A 401 -7.25 -4.50 18.80
N HIS A 402 -8.44 -3.89 18.83
CA HIS A 402 -9.22 -3.60 17.64
C HIS A 402 -8.48 -2.69 16.64
N SER A 403 -7.78 -1.63 17.06
CA SER A 403 -6.97 -0.81 16.13
C SER A 403 -5.74 -1.53 15.58
N LEU A 404 -5.23 -2.53 16.31
CA LEU A 404 -4.12 -3.36 15.89
C LEU A 404 -4.56 -4.43 14.87
N LEU A 405 -5.79 -4.92 14.97
CA LEU A 405 -6.36 -5.87 14.01
C LEU A 405 -7.17 -5.15 12.89
N HIS A 406 -7.67 -3.94 13.14
CA HIS A 406 -8.34 -3.02 12.21
C HIS A 406 -7.53 -1.72 12.10
N PRO A 407 -6.34 -1.74 11.49
CA PRO A 407 -5.64 -0.51 11.25
C PRO A 407 -6.48 0.39 10.33
N SER A 408 -6.77 1.61 10.77
CA SER A 408 -7.36 2.65 9.90
C SER A 408 -6.43 3.04 8.75
N ASP A 409 -5.13 2.78 8.96
CA ASP A 409 -4.05 3.00 8.01
C ASP A 409 -3.22 1.72 7.90
N GLY A 410 -3.44 0.97 6.83
CA GLY A 410 -2.70 -0.26 6.53
C GLY A 410 -1.22 -0.06 6.23
N GLN A 411 -0.76 1.20 6.12
CA GLN A 411 0.66 1.54 5.94
C GLN A 411 1.42 1.68 7.27
N ASN A 412 0.78 1.49 8.42
CA ASN A 412 1.43 1.64 9.72
C ASN A 412 2.34 0.45 10.08
N PHE A 413 3.63 0.58 9.75
CA PHE A 413 4.67 -0.40 10.05
C PHE A 413 4.83 -0.73 11.54
N SER A 414 4.73 0.28 12.42
CA SER A 414 4.85 0.08 13.87
C SER A 414 3.76 -0.83 14.44
N ASN A 415 2.53 -0.71 13.93
CA ASN A 415 1.42 -1.60 14.30
C ASN A 415 1.65 -3.02 13.76
N ALA A 416 2.19 -3.16 12.55
CA ALA A 416 2.55 -4.47 11.99
C ALA A 416 3.54 -5.22 12.88
N ILE A 417 4.65 -4.57 13.26
CA ILE A 417 5.63 -5.15 14.19
C ILE A 417 4.99 -5.46 15.54
N LYS A 418 4.22 -4.52 16.10
CA LYS A 418 3.58 -4.72 17.41
C LYS A 418 2.70 -5.97 17.41
N LEU A 419 1.92 -6.19 16.36
CA LEU A 419 1.08 -7.38 16.24
C LEU A 419 1.88 -8.66 16.11
N MET A 420 2.93 -8.67 15.28
CA MET A 420 3.79 -9.85 15.11
C MET A 420 4.51 -10.19 16.43
N LEU A 421 5.05 -9.20 17.14
CA LEU A 421 5.63 -9.39 18.48
C LEU A 421 4.59 -9.87 19.48
N CYS A 422 3.35 -9.37 19.45
CA CYS A 422 2.31 -9.91 20.30
C CYS A 422 2.03 -11.41 20.02
N ILE A 423 2.13 -11.86 18.77
CA ILE A 423 2.03 -13.30 18.45
C ILE A 423 3.23 -14.09 18.97
N VAL A 424 4.44 -13.53 18.94
CA VAL A 424 5.62 -14.15 19.58
C VAL A 424 5.37 -14.34 21.08
N GLU A 425 4.76 -13.34 21.72
CA GLU A 425 4.45 -13.37 23.16
C GLU A 425 3.31 -14.33 23.52
N ILE A 426 2.48 -14.77 22.56
CA ILE A 426 1.43 -15.79 22.82
C ILE A 426 2.04 -17.06 23.40
N ALA A 427 3.27 -17.42 23.03
CA ALA A 427 3.96 -18.58 23.59
C ALA A 427 4.13 -18.55 25.11
N LYS A 428 3.90 -17.40 25.77
CA LYS A 428 3.99 -17.21 27.22
C LYS A 428 2.64 -17.31 27.95
N LEU A 429 1.54 -17.53 27.24
CA LEU A 429 0.24 -17.70 27.89
C LEU A 429 0.24 -18.96 28.76
N ASP A 430 -0.48 -18.88 29.88
CA ASP A 430 -0.81 -20.05 30.68
C ASP A 430 -1.77 -20.95 29.91
N LYS A 431 -1.48 -22.25 29.91
CA LYS A 431 -2.18 -23.29 29.15
C LYS A 431 -3.17 -24.09 30.01
N GLU A 432 -3.20 -23.88 31.32
CA GLU A 432 -3.96 -24.73 32.27
C GLU A 432 -5.44 -24.88 31.88
N ASP A 433 -6.08 -23.78 31.41
CA ASP A 433 -7.50 -23.75 31.06
C ASP A 433 -7.80 -24.08 29.58
N PHE A 434 -6.81 -24.46 28.77
CA PHE A 434 -7.02 -24.61 27.33
C PHE A 434 -7.75 -25.91 27.01
N ASP A 435 -8.80 -25.82 26.19
CA ASP A 435 -9.40 -27.01 25.57
C ASP A 435 -8.46 -27.61 24.51
N PRO A 436 -8.62 -28.89 24.13
CA PRO A 436 -7.78 -29.54 23.11
C PRO A 436 -7.63 -28.76 21.80
N GLY A 437 -8.68 -28.09 21.33
CA GLY A 437 -8.63 -27.27 20.15
C GLY A 437 -7.88 -25.95 20.40
N GLU A 438 -8.09 -25.31 21.55
CA GLU A 438 -7.32 -24.12 21.92
C GLU A 438 -5.84 -24.44 22.01
N MET A 439 -5.49 -25.63 22.48
CA MET A 439 -4.11 -26.13 22.45
C MET A 439 -3.58 -26.28 21.02
N ALA A 440 -4.37 -26.82 20.09
CA ALA A 440 -3.96 -26.90 18.68
C ALA A 440 -3.80 -25.52 18.02
N GLU A 441 -4.71 -24.58 18.29
CA GLU A 441 -4.58 -23.18 17.87
C GLU A 441 -3.33 -22.52 18.45
N PHE A 442 -3.09 -22.73 19.74
CA PHE A 442 -1.94 -22.21 20.46
C PHE A 442 -0.64 -22.71 19.87
N GLU A 443 -0.52 -24.02 19.60
CA GLU A 443 0.68 -24.59 19.00
C GLU A 443 0.92 -24.07 17.58
N ALA A 444 -0.15 -23.89 16.78
CA ALA A 444 -0.04 -23.25 15.46
C ALA A 444 0.40 -21.77 15.57
N LEU A 445 -0.11 -21.02 16.54
CA LEU A 445 0.29 -19.64 16.82
C LEU A 445 1.71 -19.54 17.37
N CYS A 446 2.16 -20.50 18.18
CA CYS A 446 3.53 -20.58 18.66
C CYS A 446 4.51 -20.84 17.52
N LEU A 447 4.21 -21.79 16.62
CA LEU A 447 5.03 -22.03 15.44
C LEU A 447 5.10 -20.78 14.55
N LEU A 448 3.97 -20.10 14.35
CA LEU A 448 3.94 -18.83 13.63
C LEU A 448 4.73 -17.73 14.36
N GLY A 449 4.67 -17.70 15.69
CA GLY A 449 5.46 -16.84 16.56
C GLY A 449 6.96 -17.06 16.40
N GLU A 450 7.43 -18.30 16.44
CA GLU A 450 8.84 -18.66 16.19
C GLU A 450 9.31 -18.20 14.81
N ALA A 451 8.47 -18.37 13.78
CA ALA A 451 8.76 -17.87 12.43
C ALA A 451 8.81 -16.33 12.36
N TYR A 452 7.94 -15.63 13.08
CA TYR A 452 7.95 -14.17 13.17
C TYR A 452 9.09 -13.62 14.00
N ASP A 453 9.48 -14.28 15.10
CA ASP A 453 10.63 -13.88 15.88
C ASP A 453 11.91 -14.00 15.04
N ALA A 454 12.12 -15.14 14.39
CA ALA A 454 13.24 -15.34 13.47
C ALA A 454 13.26 -14.34 12.29
N LEU A 455 12.09 -13.86 11.86
CA LEU A 455 11.97 -12.84 10.82
C LEU A 455 12.32 -11.43 11.34
N LEU A 456 11.84 -11.07 12.53
CA LEU A 456 11.91 -9.71 13.06
C LEU A 456 13.25 -9.39 13.73
N GLN A 457 13.80 -10.33 14.51
CA GLN A 457 15.00 -10.10 15.33
C GLN A 457 16.16 -9.44 14.55
N PRO A 458 16.49 -9.85 13.31
CA PRO A 458 17.57 -9.23 12.52
C PRO A 458 17.39 -7.74 12.25
N PHE A 459 16.15 -7.26 12.20
CA PHE A 459 15.84 -5.86 11.92
C PHE A 459 15.66 -5.03 13.18
N ILE A 460 15.24 -5.64 14.30
CA ILE A 460 14.84 -4.93 15.51
C ILE A 460 15.85 -5.03 16.65
N ASN A 461 16.70 -6.06 16.65
CA ASN A 461 17.65 -6.36 17.71
C ASN A 461 19.07 -5.92 17.33
N VAL A 462 19.49 -4.80 17.92
CA VAL A 462 20.80 -4.18 17.67
C VAL A 462 21.98 -4.93 18.28
N GLU A 463 21.69 -5.95 19.10
CA GLU A 463 22.68 -6.77 19.82
C GLU A 463 23.03 -8.07 19.08
N LEU A 464 22.51 -8.28 17.86
CA LEU A 464 22.87 -9.42 17.03
C LEU A 464 24.11 -9.13 16.17
N THR A 465 25.01 -10.11 16.12
CA THR A 465 26.08 -10.20 15.11
C THR A 465 25.52 -10.52 13.73
N LEU A 466 26.31 -10.30 12.67
CA LEU A 466 25.88 -10.64 11.30
C LEU A 466 25.56 -12.13 11.15
N SER A 467 26.33 -13.01 11.80
CA SER A 467 26.09 -14.46 11.77
C SER A 467 24.74 -14.83 12.37
N GLU A 468 24.38 -14.23 13.52
CA GLU A 468 23.09 -14.45 14.17
C GLU A 468 21.93 -13.87 13.33
N GLN A 469 22.12 -12.71 12.72
CA GLN A 469 21.14 -12.11 11.81
C GLN A 469 20.86 -13.04 10.62
N ILE A 470 21.90 -13.56 9.96
CA ILE A 470 21.77 -14.49 8.83
C ILE A 470 21.14 -15.81 9.29
N GLN A 471 21.59 -16.38 10.41
CA GLN A 471 21.02 -17.63 10.93
C GLN A 471 19.52 -17.48 11.21
N SER A 472 19.11 -16.34 11.79
CA SER A 472 17.73 -16.02 12.10
C SER A 472 16.88 -15.87 10.82
N LEU A 473 17.34 -15.11 9.81
CA LEU A 473 16.65 -14.98 8.52
C LEU A 473 16.55 -16.31 7.76
N VAL A 474 17.60 -17.12 7.75
CA VAL A 474 17.58 -18.44 7.09
C VAL A 474 16.63 -19.40 7.82
N THR A 475 16.56 -19.33 9.15
CA THR A 475 15.59 -20.09 9.95
C THR A 475 14.16 -19.71 9.56
N ALA A 476 13.87 -18.40 9.52
CA ALA A 476 12.58 -17.89 9.07
C ALA A 476 12.23 -18.37 7.65
N SER A 477 13.19 -18.28 6.72
CA SER A 477 13.03 -18.74 5.33
C SER A 477 12.57 -20.19 5.22
N HIS A 478 13.15 -21.09 6.02
CA HIS A 478 12.80 -22.51 6.05
C HIS A 478 11.45 -22.75 6.73
N LEU A 479 11.14 -22.06 7.83
CA LEU A 479 9.84 -22.17 8.51
C LEU A 479 8.68 -21.70 7.61
N PHE A 480 8.84 -20.55 6.93
CA PHE A 480 7.85 -20.09 5.94
C PHE A 480 7.75 -21.03 4.73
N CYS A 481 8.85 -21.65 4.31
CA CYS A 481 8.84 -22.69 3.29
C CYS A 481 8.02 -23.91 3.72
N ALA A 482 8.23 -24.43 4.93
CA ALA A 482 7.46 -25.57 5.44
C ALA A 482 5.95 -25.27 5.52
N LEU A 483 5.58 -24.12 6.08
CA LEU A 483 4.18 -23.69 6.17
C LEU A 483 3.56 -23.47 4.78
N TYR A 484 4.31 -22.91 3.84
CA TYR A 484 3.86 -22.74 2.45
C TYR A 484 3.80 -24.07 1.69
N LEU A 485 4.69 -25.03 1.96
CA LEU A 485 4.62 -26.37 1.37
C LEU A 485 3.37 -27.12 1.80
N GLN A 486 2.94 -26.94 3.05
CA GLN A 486 1.75 -27.57 3.60
C GLN A 486 0.47 -26.94 3.06
N ASN A 487 0.35 -25.62 3.14
CA ASN A 487 -0.92 -24.92 2.92
C ASN A 487 -0.94 -24.03 1.68
N THR A 488 0.24 -23.73 1.12
CA THR A 488 0.43 -22.96 -0.11
C THR A 488 -0.28 -21.59 -0.09
N THR A 489 -1.14 -21.31 -1.07
CA THR A 489 -1.90 -20.04 -1.16
C THR A 489 -2.88 -19.82 0.00
N SER A 490 -3.21 -20.87 0.76
CA SER A 490 -4.04 -20.75 1.97
C SER A 490 -3.25 -20.28 3.19
N PHE A 491 -1.92 -20.35 3.14
CA PHE A 491 -1.06 -19.75 4.17
C PHE A 491 -0.60 -18.34 3.78
N MET A 492 -0.18 -18.13 2.54
CA MET A 492 0.10 -16.78 2.03
C MET A 492 0.02 -16.71 0.51
N SER A 493 -0.22 -15.53 -0.06
CA SER A 493 -0.20 -15.35 -1.51
C SER A 493 1.15 -15.75 -2.12
N ASN A 494 1.13 -16.20 -3.38
CA ASN A 494 2.35 -16.58 -4.11
C ASN A 494 3.31 -15.39 -4.23
N GLN A 495 2.75 -14.19 -4.41
CA GLN A 495 3.47 -12.93 -4.48
C GLN A 495 4.19 -12.62 -3.17
N LEU A 496 3.49 -12.67 -2.03
CA LEU A 496 4.11 -12.42 -0.73
C LEU A 496 5.18 -13.45 -0.40
N TYR A 497 4.95 -14.73 -0.72
CA TYR A 497 5.96 -15.77 -0.53
C TYR A 497 7.22 -15.47 -1.36
N ALA A 498 7.06 -15.08 -2.63
CA ALA A 498 8.17 -14.74 -3.51
C ALA A 498 8.95 -13.50 -3.03
N ASP A 499 8.26 -12.46 -2.58
CA ASP A 499 8.89 -11.23 -2.07
C ASP A 499 9.72 -11.56 -0.80
N MET A 500 9.20 -12.39 0.10
CA MET A 500 9.92 -12.87 1.29
C MET A 500 11.16 -13.69 0.93
N GLN A 501 11.03 -14.66 0.03
CA GLN A 501 12.16 -15.49 -0.39
C GLN A 501 13.23 -14.67 -1.12
N SER A 502 12.83 -13.62 -1.85
CA SER A 502 13.76 -12.66 -2.47
C SER A 502 14.52 -11.86 -1.43
N MET A 503 13.84 -11.34 -0.40
CA MET A 503 14.46 -10.64 0.74
C MET A 503 15.48 -11.53 1.47
N PHE A 504 15.12 -12.78 1.81
CA PHE A 504 16.04 -13.72 2.48
C PHE A 504 17.26 -14.04 1.63
N LYS A 505 17.03 -14.34 0.34
CA LYS A 505 18.10 -14.63 -0.63
C LYS A 505 19.03 -13.44 -0.79
N ASN A 506 18.49 -12.22 -0.89
CA ASN A 506 19.28 -11.00 -1.00
C ASN A 506 20.19 -10.83 0.23
N ALA A 507 19.62 -10.91 1.44
CA ALA A 507 20.38 -10.82 2.68
C ALA A 507 21.55 -11.81 2.75
N VAL A 508 21.33 -13.06 2.33
CA VAL A 508 22.39 -14.10 2.29
C VAL A 508 23.45 -13.78 1.24
N LEU A 509 23.05 -13.40 0.02
CA LEU A 509 23.98 -13.09 -1.08
C LEU A 509 24.74 -11.78 -0.88
N MET A 510 24.24 -10.87 -0.05
CA MET A 510 24.94 -9.63 0.31
C MET A 510 26.26 -9.88 1.05
N VAL A 511 26.36 -10.95 1.83
CA VAL A 511 27.60 -11.33 2.53
C VAL A 511 28.74 -11.66 1.55
N PRO A 512 28.62 -12.63 0.62
CA PRO A 512 29.69 -12.96 -0.31
C PRO A 512 29.95 -11.85 -1.32
N LYS A 513 28.91 -11.12 -1.76
CA LYS A 513 29.09 -9.92 -2.60
C LYS A 513 29.99 -8.89 -1.92
N THR A 514 29.74 -8.61 -0.65
CA THR A 514 30.56 -7.69 0.14
C THR A 514 31.98 -8.23 0.34
N ARG A 515 32.14 -9.54 0.58
CA ARG A 515 33.48 -10.18 0.68
C ARG A 515 34.32 -10.04 -0.57
N VAL A 516 33.69 -10.17 -1.74
CA VAL A 516 34.35 -10.00 -3.04
C VAL A 516 34.82 -8.56 -3.25
N ILE A 517 34.05 -7.57 -2.77
CA ILE A 517 34.46 -6.15 -2.81
C ILE A 517 35.59 -5.90 -1.81
N ASN A 518 35.34 -6.15 -0.52
CA ASN A 518 36.31 -6.03 0.56
C ASN A 518 35.79 -6.75 1.81
N ARG A 519 36.56 -7.75 2.26
CA ARG A 519 36.23 -8.60 3.42
C ARG A 519 35.99 -7.84 4.73
N GLN A 520 36.63 -6.68 4.90
CA GLN A 520 36.52 -5.88 6.13
C GLN A 520 35.29 -4.96 6.16
N LEU A 521 34.54 -4.86 5.05
CA LEU A 521 33.30 -4.09 5.02
C LEU A 521 32.23 -4.78 5.86
N LYS A 522 31.40 -3.96 6.51
CA LYS A 522 30.25 -4.42 7.28
C LYS A 522 29.04 -4.63 6.37
N VAL A 523 28.21 -5.61 6.70
CA VAL A 523 26.91 -5.83 6.05
C VAL A 523 25.83 -5.35 7.01
N TYR A 524 25.03 -4.40 6.57
CA TYR A 524 23.93 -3.84 7.35
C TYR A 524 22.59 -4.31 6.79
N ILE A 525 22.02 -5.35 7.41
CA ILE A 525 20.70 -5.90 7.01
C ILE A 525 19.59 -4.85 7.14
N CYS A 526 19.72 -3.91 8.08
CA CYS A 526 18.78 -2.80 8.26
C CYS A 526 18.77 -1.77 7.11
N LEU A 527 19.70 -1.85 6.15
CA LEU A 527 19.73 -1.00 4.95
C LEU A 527 19.12 -1.69 3.71
N LEU A 528 18.66 -2.94 3.84
CA LEU A 528 17.93 -3.62 2.77
C LEU A 528 16.51 -3.04 2.68
N GLY A 529 15.96 -2.98 1.46
CA GLY A 529 14.70 -2.32 1.16
C GLY A 529 14.85 -0.88 0.68
N ASP A 530 13.75 -0.12 0.75
CA ASP A 530 13.60 1.24 0.22
C ASP A 530 13.29 2.30 1.29
N ASP A 531 13.39 1.97 2.58
CA ASP A 531 13.12 2.92 3.68
C ASP A 531 13.90 4.24 3.61
N VAL A 532 15.11 4.21 3.05
CA VAL A 532 15.90 5.41 2.87
C VAL A 532 15.22 6.39 1.89
N LEU A 533 14.51 5.86 0.90
CA LEU A 533 13.72 6.61 -0.05
C LEU A 533 12.45 7.19 0.63
N GLU A 534 11.76 6.40 1.47
CA GLU A 534 10.65 6.91 2.29
C GLU A 534 11.11 8.05 3.22
N THR A 535 12.30 7.94 3.82
CA THR A 535 12.90 9.00 4.65
C THR A 535 13.17 10.27 3.83
N LEU A 536 13.65 10.15 2.59
CA LEU A 536 13.82 11.28 1.68
C LEU A 536 12.48 11.94 1.35
N PHE A 537 11.43 11.15 1.08
CA PHE A 537 10.08 11.68 0.84
C PHE A 537 9.53 12.42 2.05
N GLY A 538 9.70 11.86 3.25
CA GLY A 538 9.35 12.51 4.50
C GLY A 538 10.02 13.87 4.64
N ARG A 539 11.34 13.95 4.37
CA ARG A 539 12.06 15.23 4.43
C ARG A 539 11.60 16.23 3.37
N CYS A 540 11.35 15.78 2.14
CA CYS A 540 10.82 16.64 1.08
C CYS A 540 9.44 17.22 1.46
N ARG A 541 8.57 16.42 2.09
CA ARG A 541 7.28 16.90 2.59
C ARG A 541 7.46 17.92 3.72
N MET A 542 8.36 17.66 4.67
CA MET A 542 8.65 18.58 5.78
C MET A 542 9.20 19.94 5.32
N LEU A 543 10.09 19.95 4.32
CA LEU A 543 10.62 21.18 3.73
C LEU A 543 9.52 22.06 3.11
N GLY A 544 8.40 21.47 2.71
CA GLY A 544 7.22 22.18 2.22
C GLY A 544 6.38 22.86 3.29
N GLY A 545 6.58 22.54 4.57
CA GLY A 545 5.77 23.06 5.68
C GLY A 545 4.28 22.81 5.47
N HIS A 546 3.51 23.88 5.22
CA HIS A 546 2.06 23.80 4.94
C HIS A 546 1.70 23.30 3.53
N SER A 547 2.69 23.08 2.66
CA SER A 547 2.53 22.55 1.30
C SER A 547 3.34 21.25 1.16
N PRO A 548 2.89 20.14 1.77
CA PRO A 548 3.65 18.90 1.79
C PRO A 548 3.78 18.26 0.40
N ASN A 549 2.78 18.40 -0.46
CA ASN A 549 2.82 17.92 -1.84
C ASN A 549 3.75 18.78 -2.71
N CYS A 550 4.26 18.17 -3.78
CA CYS A 550 5.22 18.78 -4.71
C CYS A 550 4.81 18.48 -6.16
N SER A 551 5.06 19.41 -7.08
CA SER A 551 5.24 19.04 -8.49
C SER A 551 6.67 18.55 -8.75
N VAL A 552 6.98 18.14 -9.97
CA VAL A 552 8.30 17.60 -10.34
C VAL A 552 9.44 18.59 -10.11
N GLY A 553 9.28 19.86 -10.47
CA GLY A 553 10.23 20.94 -10.26
C GLY A 553 10.38 21.34 -8.79
N ILE A 554 9.29 21.37 -8.03
CA ILE A 554 9.39 21.59 -6.58
C ILE A 554 10.07 20.40 -5.90
N LEU A 555 9.73 19.17 -6.28
CA LEU A 555 10.34 17.98 -5.72
C LEU A 555 11.85 17.98 -6.00
N ARG A 556 12.26 18.36 -7.22
CA ARG A 556 13.66 18.61 -7.59
C ARG A 556 14.36 19.52 -6.61
N ASP A 557 13.83 20.71 -6.41
CA ASP A 557 14.44 21.71 -5.54
C ASP A 557 14.47 21.25 -4.05
N ARG A 558 13.46 20.48 -3.63
CA ARG A 558 13.35 19.94 -2.27
C ARG A 558 14.28 18.76 -2.04
N ILE A 559 14.48 17.86 -3.01
CA ILE A 559 15.49 16.80 -2.93
C ILE A 559 16.87 17.45 -2.85
N SER A 560 17.19 18.40 -3.72
CA SER A 560 18.46 19.12 -3.65
C SER A 560 18.69 19.79 -2.29
N SER A 561 17.63 20.32 -1.68
CA SER A 561 17.68 20.87 -0.32
C SER A 561 17.89 19.78 0.73
N ALA A 562 17.12 18.68 0.65
CA ALA A 562 17.20 17.53 1.55
C ALA A 562 18.59 16.88 1.53
N MET A 563 19.23 16.79 0.37
CA MET A 563 20.59 16.24 0.22
C MET A 563 21.65 17.15 0.82
N ASN A 564 21.50 18.47 0.68
CA ASN A 564 22.42 19.37 1.36
C ASN A 564 22.27 19.27 2.89
N LEU A 565 21.05 19.07 3.38
CA LEU A 565 20.82 18.80 4.80
C LEU A 565 21.48 17.50 5.24
N ASP A 566 21.38 16.41 4.46
CA ASP A 566 22.10 15.17 4.75
C ASP A 566 23.61 15.38 4.85
N ASN A 567 24.21 16.10 3.89
CA ASN A 567 25.64 16.41 3.94
C ASN A 567 26.03 17.24 5.16
N ILE A 568 25.13 18.08 5.69
CA ILE A 568 25.37 18.82 6.93
C ILE A 568 25.26 17.88 8.13
N TYR A 569 24.22 17.04 8.19
CA TYR A 569 24.03 16.08 9.27
C TYR A 569 25.13 15.03 9.35
N GLU A 570 25.71 14.64 8.21
CA GLU A 570 26.84 13.72 8.20
C GLU A 570 28.09 14.34 8.83
N ARG A 571 28.34 15.64 8.59
CA ARG A 571 29.48 16.38 9.17
C ARG A 571 29.21 16.84 10.59
N HIS A 572 27.95 17.11 10.91
CA HIS A 572 27.44 17.59 12.19
C HIS A 572 26.24 16.76 12.68
N PRO A 573 26.43 15.50 13.08
CA PRO A 573 25.34 14.64 13.54
C PRO A 573 24.54 15.20 14.72
N GLU A 574 25.17 16.06 15.52
CA GLU A 574 24.55 16.77 16.65
C GLU A 574 23.46 17.77 16.24
N LEU A 575 23.48 18.24 14.99
CA LEU A 575 22.48 19.18 14.46
C LEU A 575 21.21 18.47 13.98
N GLU A 576 21.26 17.17 13.70
CA GLU A 576 20.07 16.39 13.36
C GLU A 576 19.18 16.31 14.60
N ARG A 577 18.08 17.05 14.59
CA ARG A 577 17.10 17.00 15.67
C ARG A 577 16.47 15.62 15.67
N GLN A 578 17.02 14.74 16.50
CA GLN A 578 16.46 13.40 16.65
C GLN A 578 15.02 13.54 17.19
N PRO A 579 14.05 12.80 16.63
CA PRO A 579 12.70 12.78 17.18
C PRO A 579 12.79 12.55 18.68
N ARG A 580 12.06 13.36 19.46
CA ARG A 580 12.22 13.49 20.93
C ARG A 580 12.16 12.08 21.55
N ARG A 581 13.35 11.51 21.83
CA ARG A 581 13.56 10.14 22.32
C ARG A 581 12.98 10.02 23.73
N LEU A 582 11.74 9.57 23.85
CA LEU A 582 11.23 8.98 25.09
C LEU A 582 11.57 7.49 25.04
N SER A 583 12.75 7.14 25.57
CA SER A 583 13.34 5.79 25.75
C SER A 583 13.16 4.73 24.63
N MET A 584 14.25 4.09 24.21
CA MET A 584 14.23 2.95 23.25
C MET A 584 13.48 1.71 23.78
N LEU A 585 12.89 1.77 24.98
CA LEU A 585 12.10 0.71 25.57
C LEU A 585 10.68 0.60 24.98
N ARG A 586 10.24 1.56 24.16
CA ARG A 586 8.91 1.56 23.55
C ARG A 586 8.94 0.92 22.15
N LYS A 587 8.15 -0.15 21.96
CA LYS A 587 8.01 -0.94 20.72
C LYS A 587 7.66 -0.12 19.45
N ARG A 588 7.24 1.15 19.57
CA ARG A 588 6.86 2.07 18.47
C ARG A 588 8.04 2.71 17.72
N HIS A 589 9.28 2.53 18.15
CA HIS A 589 10.44 3.26 17.60
C HIS A 589 11.42 2.38 16.79
N VAL A 590 11.05 1.13 16.53
CA VAL A 590 11.84 0.18 15.73
C VAL A 590 12.02 0.66 14.28
N ASP A 591 11.07 1.48 13.80
CA ASP A 591 11.03 2.04 12.44
C ASP A 591 12.20 2.98 12.08
N HIS A 592 13.06 3.32 13.05
CA HIS A 592 14.15 4.29 12.88
C HIS A 592 15.53 3.71 13.26
N LEU A 593 15.67 2.38 13.25
CA LEU A 593 16.98 1.74 13.40
C LEU A 593 17.86 2.06 12.19
N ARG A 594 19.16 2.28 12.45
CA ARG A 594 20.14 2.82 11.49
C ARG A 594 21.48 2.11 11.76
N PRO A 595 22.42 2.08 10.79
CA PRO A 595 23.73 1.44 10.96
C PRO A 595 24.46 1.77 12.27
N PRO A 596 24.47 3.02 12.78
CA PRO A 596 25.16 3.35 14.03
C PRO A 596 24.57 2.71 15.29
N HIS A 597 23.32 2.24 15.24
CA HIS A 597 22.67 1.58 16.37
C HIS A 597 23.18 0.15 16.58
N PHE A 598 23.64 -0.52 15.52
CA PHE A 598 24.15 -1.88 15.58
C PHE A 598 25.63 -1.88 15.97
N LYS A 599 25.92 -2.27 17.21
CA LYS A 599 27.26 -2.14 17.82
C LYS A 599 28.10 -3.42 17.74
N ARG A 600 27.50 -4.54 17.36
CA ARG A 600 28.14 -5.85 17.31
C ARG A 600 28.98 -6.05 16.06
N GLU A 601 29.59 -7.22 15.96
CA GLU A 601 30.42 -7.61 14.83
C GLU A 601 29.55 -7.84 13.58
N LEU A 602 29.77 -7.00 12.56
CA LEU A 602 29.02 -7.01 11.31
C LEU A 602 29.90 -7.14 10.06
N ARG A 603 31.22 -7.36 10.21
CA ARG A 603 32.11 -7.53 9.05
C ARG A 603 31.71 -8.75 8.23
N ALA A 604 31.72 -8.63 6.91
CA ALA A 604 31.36 -9.73 6.02
C ALA A 604 32.25 -10.97 6.27
N ASP A 605 33.53 -10.78 6.59
CA ASP A 605 34.46 -11.87 6.91
C ASP A 605 34.12 -12.64 8.20
N SER A 606 33.38 -12.05 9.15
CA SER A 606 33.03 -12.73 10.40
C SER A 606 31.88 -13.74 10.25
N CYS A 607 31.15 -13.72 9.12
CA CYS A 607 29.97 -14.55 8.90
C CYS A 607 30.29 -15.79 8.05
N ASP A 608 30.53 -16.93 8.69
CA ASP A 608 30.68 -18.21 7.99
C ASP A 608 29.31 -18.71 7.50
N LEU A 609 28.98 -18.42 6.24
CA LEU A 609 27.67 -18.72 5.66
C LEU A 609 27.30 -20.20 5.70
N GLU A 610 28.25 -21.11 5.43
CA GLU A 610 27.96 -22.55 5.41
C GLU A 610 27.59 -23.03 6.82
N LYS A 611 28.33 -22.59 7.84
CA LYS A 611 28.00 -22.88 9.24
C LYS A 611 26.68 -22.25 9.66
N CYS A 612 26.45 -20.97 9.33
CA CYS A 612 25.21 -20.28 9.68
C CYS A 612 23.99 -20.95 9.03
N TRP A 613 24.11 -21.37 7.76
CA TRP A 613 23.06 -22.07 7.03
C TRP A 613 22.75 -23.43 7.63
N ALA A 614 23.77 -24.26 7.87
CA ALA A 614 23.59 -25.58 8.47
C ALA A 614 22.96 -25.48 9.88
N ALA A 615 23.41 -24.51 10.70
CA ALA A 615 22.84 -24.25 12.00
C ALA A 615 21.38 -23.78 11.91
N ALA A 616 21.06 -22.87 10.98
CA ALA A 616 19.70 -22.38 10.76
C ALA A 616 18.73 -23.48 10.30
N VAL A 617 19.14 -24.34 9.36
CA VAL A 617 18.33 -25.48 8.89
C VAL A 617 18.03 -26.42 10.05
N LYS A 618 19.05 -26.76 10.86
CA LYS A 618 18.88 -27.60 12.05
C LYS A 618 17.94 -26.95 13.08
N THR A 619 18.05 -25.65 13.31
CA THR A 619 17.14 -24.90 14.19
C THR A 619 15.71 -24.94 13.67
N ALA A 620 15.50 -24.71 12.36
CA ALA A 620 14.18 -24.78 11.74
C ALA A 620 13.59 -26.19 11.87
N GLU A 621 14.36 -27.25 11.60
CA GLU A 621 13.91 -28.64 11.77
C GLU A 621 13.56 -28.96 13.23
N THR A 622 14.33 -28.44 14.18
CA THR A 622 14.05 -28.58 15.62
C THR A 622 12.75 -27.89 16.02
N ILE A 623 12.50 -26.68 15.51
CA ILE A 623 11.25 -25.94 15.75
C ILE A 623 10.06 -26.65 15.12
N LEU A 624 10.19 -27.16 13.89
CA LEU A 624 9.13 -27.92 13.22
C LEU A 624 8.81 -29.22 13.98
N ALA A 625 9.83 -29.92 14.48
CA ALA A 625 9.66 -31.11 15.31
C ALA A 625 9.01 -30.77 16.66
N LYS A 626 9.44 -29.68 17.33
CA LYS A 626 8.86 -29.18 18.59
C LYS A 626 7.36 -28.93 18.47
N HIS A 627 6.90 -28.38 17.35
CA HIS A 627 5.48 -28.07 17.11
C HIS A 627 4.75 -29.12 16.28
N ASN A 628 5.27 -30.35 16.20
CA ASN A 628 4.64 -31.51 15.53
C ASN A 628 4.26 -31.29 14.05
N LEU A 629 4.91 -30.37 13.34
CA LEU A 629 4.67 -30.18 11.91
C LEU A 629 5.43 -31.27 11.13
N ARG A 630 4.69 -32.29 10.69
CA ARG A 630 5.24 -33.38 9.88
C ARG A 630 5.47 -32.94 8.44
N MET A 631 6.74 -32.79 8.06
CA MET A 631 7.10 -32.66 6.64
C MET A 631 7.18 -34.05 5.99
N THR A 632 6.67 -34.18 4.77
CA THR A 632 6.72 -35.44 4.00
C THR A 632 8.13 -35.87 3.61
N MET A 633 9.07 -34.93 3.61
CA MET A 633 10.50 -35.14 3.38
C MET A 633 11.29 -34.05 4.08
N THR A 634 12.55 -34.33 4.42
CA THR A 634 13.47 -33.33 4.97
C THR A 634 13.80 -32.25 3.94
N PHE A 635 14.29 -31.08 4.37
CA PHE A 635 14.73 -30.04 3.44
C PHE A 635 15.86 -30.54 2.52
N ALA A 636 16.79 -31.33 3.06
CA ALA A 636 17.88 -31.91 2.30
C ALA A 636 17.39 -32.87 1.20
N GLU A 637 16.38 -33.69 1.48
CA GLU A 637 15.75 -34.56 0.47
C GLU A 637 14.93 -33.76 -0.54
N ARG A 638 14.21 -32.72 -0.06
CA ARG A 638 13.40 -31.84 -0.90
C ARG A 638 14.26 -31.21 -1.99
N PHE A 639 15.32 -30.51 -1.59
CA PHE A 639 16.13 -29.69 -2.49
C PHE A 639 17.15 -30.49 -3.31
N LYS A 640 17.21 -31.82 -3.13
CA LYS A 640 17.89 -32.71 -4.09
C LYS A 640 17.08 -32.95 -5.36
N ARG A 641 15.77 -32.67 -5.34
CA ARG A 641 14.92 -32.85 -6.52
C ARG A 641 15.26 -31.79 -7.58
N LYS A 642 15.09 -32.17 -8.84
CA LYS A 642 15.27 -31.22 -9.94
C LYS A 642 14.25 -30.09 -9.81
N ASP A 643 14.69 -28.87 -10.10
CA ASP A 643 13.85 -27.68 -10.15
C ASP A 643 13.19 -27.27 -8.83
N THR A 644 13.74 -27.70 -7.68
CA THR A 644 13.26 -27.29 -6.36
C THR A 644 14.32 -26.51 -5.60
N ASP A 645 13.91 -25.38 -5.05
CA ASP A 645 14.71 -24.52 -4.16
C ASP A 645 13.75 -23.72 -3.26
N LEU A 646 14.28 -22.90 -2.35
CA LEU A 646 13.46 -22.07 -1.46
C LEU A 646 12.58 -21.04 -2.18
N SER A 647 12.93 -20.62 -3.40
CA SER A 647 12.13 -19.71 -4.21
C SER A 647 11.05 -20.43 -5.03
N ARG A 648 11.18 -21.75 -5.26
CA ARG A 648 10.17 -22.61 -5.92
C ARG A 648 10.06 -23.97 -5.21
N PRO A 649 9.54 -24.01 -3.98
CA PRO A 649 9.63 -25.19 -3.12
C PRO A 649 8.79 -26.37 -3.64
N LEU A 650 7.73 -26.11 -4.43
CA LEU A 650 6.89 -27.12 -5.07
C LEU A 650 7.48 -27.70 -6.37
N GLY A 651 8.55 -27.10 -6.90
CA GLY A 651 9.04 -27.41 -8.24
C GLY A 651 8.29 -26.66 -9.35
N GLY A 652 8.83 -26.66 -10.56
CA GLY A 652 8.20 -26.04 -11.72
C GLY A 652 8.30 -24.51 -11.73
N LYS A 653 7.16 -23.83 -12.00
CA LYS A 653 7.10 -22.37 -12.15
C LYS A 653 7.33 -21.65 -10.81
N TYR A 654 8.03 -20.53 -10.85
CA TYR A 654 8.23 -19.68 -9.68
C TYR A 654 6.90 -19.07 -9.21
N PRO A 655 6.59 -19.07 -7.90
CA PRO A 655 5.41 -18.43 -7.34
C PRO A 655 5.30 -16.93 -7.74
N ALA A 656 6.44 -16.25 -7.85
CA ALA A 656 6.55 -14.82 -8.17
C ALA A 656 5.80 -14.37 -9.44
N ILE A 657 5.72 -15.27 -10.43
CA ILE A 657 5.18 -15.03 -11.78
C ILE A 657 3.89 -15.83 -12.03
N SER A 658 3.29 -16.39 -10.99
CA SER A 658 2.05 -17.16 -11.11
C SER A 658 0.83 -16.22 -11.15
N GLY A 659 -0.15 -16.51 -12.00
CA GLY A 659 -1.35 -15.67 -12.23
C GLY A 659 -2.39 -15.69 -11.13
N GLY A 660 -2.00 -16.03 -9.91
CA GLY A 660 -2.88 -15.92 -8.77
C GLY A 660 -3.13 -14.46 -8.42
N VAL A 661 -4.39 -14.13 -8.11
CA VAL A 661 -4.76 -12.81 -7.56
C VAL A 661 -3.93 -12.53 -6.31
N ASP A 662 -3.24 -11.39 -6.28
CA ASP A 662 -2.47 -10.96 -5.10
C ASP A 662 -3.42 -10.39 -4.04
N ARG A 663 -3.94 -11.30 -3.23
CA ARG A 663 -4.83 -11.03 -2.09
C ARG A 663 -4.24 -10.05 -1.07
N SER A 664 -2.92 -9.93 -1.00
CA SER A 664 -2.26 -9.06 -0.02
C SER A 664 -2.36 -7.55 -0.29
N MET A 665 -2.90 -7.16 -1.46
CA MET A 665 -2.95 -5.78 -1.95
C MET A 665 -4.38 -5.22 -2.14
N SER A 666 -5.42 -5.94 -1.69
CA SER A 666 -6.84 -5.66 -1.99
C SER A 666 -7.40 -4.29 -1.53
N TYR A 667 -6.66 -3.53 -0.72
CA TYR A 667 -7.03 -2.16 -0.31
C TYR A 667 -6.60 -1.06 -1.28
N ILE A 668 -5.75 -1.35 -2.28
CA ILE A 668 -5.07 -0.33 -3.11
C ILE A 668 -5.51 -0.34 -4.59
N SER A 669 -6.13 -1.40 -5.10
CA SER A 669 -6.47 -1.49 -6.54
C SER A 669 -7.98 -1.36 -6.80
N SER A 670 -8.42 -0.28 -7.46
CA SER A 670 -9.73 -0.19 -8.12
C SER A 670 -9.71 -0.63 -9.60
N ASP A 671 -8.53 -0.91 -10.17
CA ASP A 671 -8.40 -1.18 -11.60
C ASP A 671 -7.93 -2.63 -11.82
N GLU A 672 -8.89 -3.56 -11.76
CA GLU A 672 -8.73 -4.95 -12.19
C GLU A 672 -9.03 -5.06 -13.69
N SER A 673 -8.02 -5.00 -14.57
CA SER A 673 -8.24 -5.46 -15.98
C SER A 673 -7.07 -6.08 -16.74
N ASP A 674 -5.83 -6.12 -16.23
CA ASP A 674 -4.69 -6.57 -17.06
C ASP A 674 -4.05 -7.93 -16.67
N ALA A 675 -4.67 -8.71 -15.79
CA ALA A 675 -4.07 -9.95 -15.26
C ALA A 675 -4.04 -11.16 -16.24
N GLU A 676 -4.55 -11.04 -17.48
CA GLU A 676 -4.82 -12.23 -18.31
C GLU A 676 -3.69 -12.69 -19.26
N ASN A 677 -2.56 -12.00 -19.39
CA ASN A 677 -1.48 -12.46 -20.29
C ASN A 677 -0.16 -12.70 -19.55
N LEU A 678 -0.07 -13.82 -18.81
CA LEU A 678 1.21 -14.26 -18.26
C LEU A 678 2.05 -14.99 -19.31
N ILE A 679 3.20 -14.39 -19.57
CA ILE A 679 4.22 -14.89 -20.45
C ILE A 679 5.00 -16.00 -19.74
N ASP A 680 5.19 -17.14 -20.41
CA ASP A 680 6.03 -18.22 -19.91
C ASP A 680 7.51 -17.79 -20.02
N PRO A 681 8.25 -17.63 -18.91
CA PRO A 681 9.64 -17.15 -18.94
C PRO A 681 10.56 -18.05 -19.76
N ASP A 682 10.22 -19.34 -19.90
CA ASP A 682 10.96 -20.29 -20.73
C ASP A 682 10.73 -20.06 -22.24
N THR A 683 9.67 -19.32 -22.61
CA THR A 683 9.37 -18.91 -23.99
C THR A 683 9.75 -17.46 -24.32
N VAL A 684 10.03 -16.62 -23.31
CA VAL A 684 10.64 -15.31 -23.56
C VAL A 684 12.08 -15.54 -23.88
N ASN A 685 12.48 -15.22 -25.11
CA ASN A 685 13.88 -15.14 -25.45
C ASN A 685 14.49 -13.95 -24.69
N PHE A 686 14.87 -14.19 -23.43
CA PHE A 686 15.43 -13.24 -22.46
C PHE A 686 16.56 -12.41 -23.06
N LEU A 687 17.39 -13.06 -23.88
CA LEU A 687 18.47 -12.42 -24.63
C LEU A 687 17.97 -11.36 -25.59
N ASN A 688 16.82 -11.53 -26.27
CA ASN A 688 16.31 -10.53 -27.21
C ASN A 688 15.62 -9.34 -26.52
N LEU A 689 15.06 -9.53 -25.32
CA LEU A 689 14.38 -8.46 -24.59
C LEU A 689 15.39 -7.58 -23.83
N VAL A 690 16.38 -8.20 -23.19
CA VAL A 690 17.48 -7.53 -22.45
C VAL A 690 18.56 -6.98 -23.40
N ALA A 691 18.76 -7.59 -24.58
CA ALA A 691 19.62 -7.00 -25.61
C ALA A 691 18.94 -5.85 -26.39
N GLY A 692 17.71 -5.46 -26.04
CA GLY A 692 16.91 -4.51 -26.79
C GLY A 692 17.20 -3.03 -26.50
N VAL A 693 17.85 -2.68 -25.38
CA VAL A 693 18.21 -1.29 -25.08
C VAL A 693 19.59 -0.99 -25.65
N ASP A 694 19.64 -0.59 -26.92
CA ASP A 694 20.86 -0.04 -27.53
C ASP A 694 21.15 1.33 -26.92
N ILE A 695 21.92 1.33 -25.83
CA ILE A 695 22.34 2.55 -25.12
C ILE A 695 23.15 3.46 -26.04
N ASP A 696 23.93 2.91 -26.97
CA ASP A 696 24.76 3.71 -27.88
C ASP A 696 23.89 4.41 -28.93
N ALA A 697 22.87 3.74 -29.48
CA ALA A 697 21.84 4.38 -30.29
C ALA A 697 21.03 5.41 -29.51
N MET A 698 20.71 5.14 -28.24
CA MET A 698 19.97 6.08 -27.38
C MET A 698 20.78 7.35 -27.15
N VAL A 699 22.06 7.24 -26.80
CA VAL A 699 22.99 8.38 -26.64
C VAL A 699 23.18 9.14 -27.97
N ALA A 700 23.26 8.43 -29.10
CA ALA A 700 23.34 9.04 -30.42
C ALA A 700 22.06 9.85 -30.75
N SER A 701 20.88 9.34 -30.40
CA SER A 701 19.61 10.07 -30.59
C SER A 701 19.50 11.31 -29.70
N GLU A 702 19.95 11.22 -28.45
CA GLU A 702 19.91 12.32 -27.49
C GLU A 702 20.86 13.46 -27.89
N SER A 703 22.03 13.15 -28.44
CA SER A 703 23.03 14.14 -28.88
C SER A 703 22.58 14.94 -30.11
N ILE A 704 21.74 14.38 -30.98
CA ILE A 704 21.14 15.10 -32.12
C ILE A 704 20.10 16.13 -31.65
N SER A 705 19.41 15.87 -30.53
CA SER A 705 18.32 16.70 -29.99
C SER A 705 18.76 17.92 -29.15
N SER A 706 20.07 18.12 -28.97
CA SER A 706 20.62 19.08 -27.99
C SER A 706 21.30 20.30 -28.65
N PRO A 707 20.57 21.29 -29.19
CA PRO A 707 21.19 22.57 -29.51
C PRO A 707 21.48 23.30 -28.20
N SER A 708 22.75 23.61 -27.92
CA SER A 708 23.13 24.49 -26.82
C SER A 708 22.67 25.92 -27.11
N PRO A 709 21.69 26.50 -26.40
CA PRO A 709 21.36 27.90 -26.61
C PRO A 709 22.41 28.75 -25.87
N SER A 710 23.11 29.61 -26.61
CA SER A 710 24.02 30.63 -26.06
C SER A 710 23.29 31.75 -25.31
N THR A 711 21.95 31.71 -25.27
CA THR A 711 21.09 32.78 -24.73
C THR A 711 19.94 32.16 -23.92
N PRO A 712 19.65 32.63 -22.70
CA PRO A 712 18.57 32.09 -21.88
C PRO A 712 17.20 32.30 -22.56
N PRO A 713 16.27 31.33 -22.46
CA PRO A 713 14.96 31.41 -23.10
C PRO A 713 14.13 32.58 -22.53
N SER A 714 13.29 33.16 -23.37
CA SER A 714 12.37 34.25 -22.97
C SER A 714 11.41 33.78 -21.88
N LEU A 715 11.21 34.63 -20.86
CA LEU A 715 10.19 34.46 -19.80
C LEU A 715 8.76 34.60 -20.34
N PHE A 716 8.62 35.20 -21.51
CA PHE A 716 7.33 35.56 -22.12
C PHE A 716 7.12 34.83 -23.43
N ALA A 717 5.88 34.41 -23.67
CA ALA A 717 5.39 33.89 -24.94
C ALA A 717 4.38 34.87 -25.56
N LYS A 718 4.30 34.91 -26.89
CA LYS A 718 3.33 35.70 -27.64
C LYS A 718 1.98 35.00 -27.65
N VAL A 719 0.92 35.74 -27.31
CA VAL A 719 -0.46 35.25 -27.28
C VAL A 719 -1.17 35.48 -28.62
N ASP A 720 -0.75 36.51 -29.38
CA ASP A 720 -1.38 36.89 -30.63
C ASP A 720 -0.39 37.52 -31.63
N THR A 721 -0.86 37.71 -32.86
CA THR A 721 -0.13 38.42 -33.92
C THR A 721 0.04 39.92 -33.63
N ALA A 722 -0.66 40.46 -32.61
CA ALA A 722 -0.49 41.84 -32.16
C ALA A 722 0.72 42.02 -31.22
N GLY A 723 1.37 40.92 -30.82
CA GLY A 723 2.59 40.93 -30.02
C GLY A 723 2.36 41.02 -28.51
N ASN A 724 1.15 40.71 -28.04
CA ASN A 724 0.86 40.68 -26.61
C ASN A 724 1.63 39.54 -25.94
N LEU A 725 2.36 39.87 -24.88
CA LEU A 725 3.24 38.97 -24.16
C LEU A 725 2.60 38.50 -22.86
N VAL A 726 2.59 37.19 -22.64
CA VAL A 726 2.20 36.57 -21.37
C VAL A 726 3.38 35.83 -20.77
N HIS A 727 3.50 35.86 -19.45
CA HIS A 727 4.50 35.07 -18.77
C HIS A 727 4.17 33.58 -18.93
N LYS A 728 5.14 32.75 -19.35
CA LYS A 728 4.92 31.32 -19.67
C LYS A 728 4.26 30.54 -18.52
N VAL A 729 4.68 30.80 -17.27
CA VAL A 729 4.07 30.17 -16.08
C VAL A 729 2.59 30.53 -15.94
N SER A 730 2.21 31.77 -16.24
CA SER A 730 0.81 32.21 -16.16
C SER A 730 -0.03 31.54 -17.25
N ALA A 731 0.51 31.43 -18.47
CA ALA A 731 -0.17 30.75 -19.57
C ALA A 731 -0.43 29.27 -19.26
N LEU A 732 0.58 28.54 -18.78
CA LEU A 732 0.41 27.14 -18.39
C LEU A 732 -0.63 26.97 -17.29
N ARG A 733 -0.60 27.85 -16.27
CA ARG A 733 -1.53 27.77 -15.15
C ARG A 733 -2.98 27.95 -15.59
N GLU A 734 -3.26 28.93 -16.45
CA GLU A 734 -4.63 29.21 -16.91
C GLU A 734 -5.11 28.17 -17.92
N LEU A 735 -4.25 27.72 -18.84
CA LEU A 735 -4.64 26.80 -19.91
C LEU A 735 -4.79 25.34 -19.44
N PHE A 736 -4.04 24.93 -18.42
CA PHE A 736 -4.16 23.61 -17.78
C PHE A 736 -5.03 23.64 -16.49
N ASP A 737 -5.75 24.73 -16.21
CA ASP A 737 -6.62 24.79 -15.03
C ASP A 737 -7.83 23.85 -15.20
N MET A 738 -7.70 22.65 -14.65
CA MET A 738 -8.75 21.62 -14.65
C MET A 738 -9.87 21.92 -13.64
N THR A 739 -9.77 22.98 -12.83
CA THR A 739 -10.81 23.34 -11.84
C THR A 739 -12.03 24.00 -12.45
N ALA A 740 -11.96 24.41 -13.72
CA ALA A 740 -13.12 24.87 -14.49
C ALA A 740 -14.18 23.76 -14.69
N ASP A 741 -13.77 22.48 -14.69
CA ASP A 741 -14.63 21.30 -14.83
C ASP A 741 -14.78 20.54 -13.49
N GLY A 742 -15.25 21.24 -12.46
CA GLY A 742 -16.18 20.77 -11.40
C GLY A 742 -15.90 19.54 -10.53
N HIS A 743 -14.96 18.63 -10.81
CA HIS A 743 -14.99 17.29 -10.19
C HIS A 743 -13.69 16.75 -9.60
N VAL A 744 -12.56 17.47 -9.63
CA VAL A 744 -11.31 16.92 -9.06
C VAL A 744 -10.52 17.99 -8.32
N SER A 745 -10.87 18.28 -7.07
CA SER A 745 -10.02 19.07 -6.19
C SER A 745 -10.00 18.51 -4.77
N HIS A 746 -8.81 18.06 -4.34
CA HIS A 746 -8.48 17.76 -2.94
C HIS A 746 -8.17 19.07 -2.19
N ASP A 747 -9.12 20.01 -2.22
CA ASP A 747 -8.91 21.40 -1.80
C ASP A 747 -8.71 21.53 -0.27
N ARG A 748 -7.75 22.38 0.10
CA ARG A 748 -7.53 22.87 1.47
C ARG A 748 -8.73 23.62 2.02
N LEU A 749 -9.55 24.25 1.18
CA LEU A 749 -10.75 24.98 1.61
C LEU A 749 -11.85 24.07 2.18
N GLN A 750 -11.92 22.80 1.79
CA GLN A 750 -12.84 21.84 2.40
C GLN A 750 -12.41 21.39 3.80
N ARG A 751 -11.09 21.34 4.08
CA ARG A 751 -10.54 21.02 5.40
C ARG A 751 -10.75 22.13 6.43
N VAL A 752 -10.67 23.40 6.01
CA VAL A 752 -10.95 24.56 6.86
C VAL A 752 -12.43 24.65 7.24
N ARG A 753 -13.32 23.96 6.50
CA ARG A 753 -14.75 23.83 6.79
C ARG A 753 -15.12 22.57 7.59
N GLY A 754 -14.14 21.77 8.05
CA GLY A 754 -14.36 20.69 9.01
C GLY A 754 -14.65 19.29 8.43
N TYR A 755 -14.43 19.06 7.13
CA TYR A 755 -14.56 17.71 6.56
C TYR A 755 -13.25 16.91 6.68
N THR A 756 -13.31 15.75 7.34
CA THR A 756 -12.20 14.79 7.46
C THR A 756 -12.11 13.89 6.22
N ILE A 757 -10.87 13.54 5.83
CA ILE A 757 -10.60 12.51 4.83
C ILE A 757 -11.04 11.16 5.42
N GLY A 758 -11.94 10.45 4.73
CA GLY A 758 -12.31 9.07 5.08
C GLY A 758 -13.31 8.89 6.24
N GLY A 759 -14.12 9.90 6.57
CA GLY A 759 -15.11 9.80 7.65
C GLY A 759 -16.34 8.95 7.30
N LYS A 760 -16.24 7.61 7.37
CA LYS A 760 -17.40 6.83 7.81
C LYS A 760 -17.63 7.20 9.28
N SER A 761 -18.83 7.67 9.60
CA SER A 761 -19.28 7.77 10.99
C SER A 761 -19.09 6.41 11.66
N TRP A 762 -18.40 6.39 12.79
CA TRP A 762 -18.35 5.24 13.68
C TRP A 762 -19.78 4.81 14.02
N PRO A 763 -20.22 3.57 13.72
CA PRO A 763 -21.21 2.95 14.56
C PRO A 763 -20.47 2.65 15.87
N ARG A 764 -20.69 3.48 16.90
CA ARG A 764 -20.46 3.06 18.28
C ARG A 764 -21.56 2.06 18.64
N GLU A 765 -21.47 0.86 18.11
CA GLU A 765 -22.01 -0.31 18.80
C GLU A 765 -20.81 -0.99 19.43
N ILE A 766 -20.51 -0.52 20.64
CA ILE A 766 -19.64 -1.23 21.57
C ILE A 766 -20.40 -2.52 21.90
N GLN A 767 -20.12 -3.61 21.20
CA GLN A 767 -20.35 -4.94 21.78
C GLN A 767 -19.22 -5.14 22.78
N GLN A 768 -19.47 -4.67 24.00
CA GLN A 768 -18.76 -5.16 25.18
C GLN A 768 -18.97 -6.67 25.20
N THR A 769 -17.91 -7.43 24.95
CA THR A 769 -17.82 -8.84 25.31
C THR A 769 -17.81 -8.92 26.83
N HIS A 770 -18.97 -8.73 27.44
CA HIS A 770 -19.20 -9.24 28.78
C HIS A 770 -18.99 -10.76 28.73
N SER A 771 -18.42 -11.34 29.78
CA SER A 771 -18.31 -12.79 29.92
C SER A 771 -19.72 -13.40 29.93
N ILE A 772 -20.19 -13.80 28.76
CA ILE A 772 -21.47 -14.47 28.54
C ILE A 772 -21.29 -15.91 29.02
N SER A 773 -22.19 -16.41 29.87
CA SER A 773 -22.07 -17.75 30.42
C SER A 773 -22.24 -18.83 29.34
N ASP A 774 -21.36 -19.83 29.36
CA ASP A 774 -21.22 -20.88 28.33
C ASP A 774 -22.48 -21.74 28.11
N ALA A 775 -23.37 -21.84 29.10
CA ALA A 775 -24.49 -22.80 29.05
C ALA A 775 -25.65 -22.41 28.11
N THR A 776 -25.78 -21.13 27.74
CA THR A 776 -26.95 -20.64 26.98
C THR A 776 -26.63 -20.14 25.57
N HIS A 777 -25.35 -19.96 25.27
CA HIS A 777 -24.86 -19.40 24.01
C HIS A 777 -23.98 -20.43 23.30
N PHE A 778 -23.85 -20.25 21.99
CA PHE A 778 -22.89 -20.94 21.15
C PHE A 778 -21.87 -19.90 20.67
N GLN A 779 -20.60 -20.18 20.89
CA GLN A 779 -19.50 -19.25 20.65
C GLN A 779 -18.50 -19.83 19.64
N LEU A 780 -17.60 -18.97 19.14
CA LEU A 780 -16.45 -19.42 18.37
C LEU A 780 -15.61 -20.42 19.19
N GLY A 781 -15.09 -21.45 18.52
CA GLY A 781 -14.33 -22.53 19.17
C GLY A 781 -15.18 -23.68 19.71
N ASN A 782 -16.50 -23.51 19.92
CA ASN A 782 -17.38 -24.60 20.37
C ASN A 782 -17.55 -25.70 19.30
N LEU A 783 -17.76 -26.93 19.75
CA LEU A 783 -18.06 -28.09 18.92
C LEU A 783 -19.52 -28.12 18.50
N PHE A 784 -19.75 -28.63 17.31
CA PHE A 784 -21.07 -28.86 16.77
C PHE A 784 -21.08 -30.07 15.84
N THR A 785 -22.24 -30.70 15.65
CA THR A 785 -22.40 -31.79 14.68
C THR A 785 -23.27 -31.34 13.51
N THR A 786 -22.95 -31.83 12.32
CA THR A 786 -23.72 -31.57 11.10
C THR A 786 -23.59 -32.73 10.11
N LEU A 787 -24.24 -32.62 8.95
CA LEU A 787 -24.17 -33.61 7.88
C LEU A 787 -23.38 -33.06 6.70
N LEU A 788 -22.48 -33.87 6.15
CA LEU A 788 -21.77 -33.56 4.92
C LEU A 788 -21.72 -34.76 3.97
N SER A 789 -21.67 -34.49 2.67
CA SER A 789 -21.47 -35.54 1.67
C SER A 789 -20.01 -35.58 1.23
N HIS A 790 -19.39 -36.76 1.21
CA HIS A 790 -17.99 -36.94 0.79
C HIS A 790 -17.84 -37.60 -0.59
N ASN A 791 -18.91 -38.14 -1.17
CA ASN A 791 -18.86 -38.89 -2.43
C ASN A 791 -20.13 -38.69 -3.28
N ASN A 792 -20.90 -37.64 -3.01
CA ASN A 792 -22.22 -37.34 -3.60
C ASN A 792 -23.32 -38.41 -3.44
N THR A 793 -23.02 -39.55 -2.82
CA THR A 793 -23.95 -40.69 -2.72
C THR A 793 -24.35 -40.98 -1.28
N HIS A 794 -23.49 -40.60 -0.33
CA HIS A 794 -23.70 -40.79 1.10
C HIS A 794 -23.62 -39.45 1.85
N LEU A 795 -24.37 -39.34 2.93
CA LEU A 795 -24.26 -38.30 3.95
C LEU A 795 -23.66 -38.92 5.21
N GLY A 796 -22.62 -38.29 5.75
CA GLY A 796 -21.99 -38.71 7.00
C GLY A 796 -22.12 -37.68 8.11
N LEU A 797 -22.13 -38.16 9.36
CA LEU A 797 -22.07 -37.31 10.56
C LEU A 797 -20.68 -36.69 10.67
N ALA A 798 -20.63 -35.37 10.80
CA ALA A 798 -19.40 -34.63 10.98
C ALA A 798 -19.42 -33.92 12.33
N VAL A 799 -18.42 -34.17 13.17
CA VAL A 799 -18.15 -33.36 14.36
C VAL A 799 -17.20 -32.25 13.94
N ALA A 800 -17.57 -31.00 14.13
CA ALA A 800 -16.80 -29.85 13.67
C ALA A 800 -16.63 -28.81 14.78
N ARG A 801 -15.48 -28.13 14.75
CA ARG A 801 -15.20 -26.99 15.62
C ARG A 801 -15.58 -25.69 14.93
N CYS A 802 -16.35 -24.84 15.61
CA CYS A 802 -16.79 -23.55 15.10
C CYS A 802 -15.61 -22.60 14.86
N THR A 803 -15.50 -22.12 13.62
CA THR A 803 -14.50 -21.12 13.21
C THR A 803 -15.14 -19.78 12.87
N LEU A 804 -16.39 -19.73 12.43
CA LEU A 804 -17.03 -18.45 12.09
C LEU A 804 -18.53 -18.54 12.20
N ILE A 805 -19.16 -17.49 12.71
CA ILE A 805 -20.61 -17.34 12.74
C ILE A 805 -20.95 -16.09 11.94
N LYS A 806 -21.75 -16.24 10.87
CA LYS A 806 -22.21 -15.11 10.06
C LYS A 806 -23.71 -14.90 10.23
N ASN A 807 -24.09 -13.64 10.43
CA ASN A 807 -25.45 -13.15 10.36
C ASN A 807 -25.70 -12.59 8.97
N THR A 808 -26.75 -13.04 8.27
CA THR A 808 -27.11 -12.56 6.93
C THR A 808 -28.53 -11.98 6.89
N PRO A 809 -28.73 -10.73 7.33
CA PRO A 809 -30.04 -10.09 7.31
C PRO A 809 -30.50 -9.83 5.86
N SER A 810 -31.82 -9.94 5.61
CA SER A 810 -32.39 -9.66 4.29
C SER A 810 -32.09 -8.24 3.84
N GLY A 811 -31.30 -8.09 2.75
CA GLY A 811 -30.96 -6.79 2.16
C GLY A 811 -29.75 -6.07 2.76
N ALA A 812 -29.04 -6.68 3.73
CA ALA A 812 -27.82 -6.12 4.33
C ALA A 812 -26.57 -6.95 3.98
N LYS A 813 -25.37 -6.37 4.17
CA LYS A 813 -24.12 -7.13 4.07
C LYS A 813 -24.05 -8.14 5.24
N PRO A 814 -23.54 -9.37 5.01
CA PRO A 814 -23.34 -10.33 6.09
C PRO A 814 -22.34 -9.79 7.11
N THR A 815 -22.59 -9.99 8.39
CA THR A 815 -21.71 -9.58 9.49
C THR A 815 -21.27 -10.80 10.31
N SER A 816 -20.02 -10.83 10.77
CA SER A 816 -19.56 -11.87 11.71
C SER A 816 -19.96 -11.52 13.14
N VAL A 817 -20.23 -12.55 13.95
CA VAL A 817 -20.54 -12.43 15.37
C VAL A 817 -19.72 -13.44 16.18
N ALA A 818 -19.31 -13.07 17.39
CA ALA A 818 -18.47 -13.92 18.24
C ALA A 818 -19.27 -15.01 18.99
N ALA A 819 -20.55 -14.75 19.28
CA ALA A 819 -21.44 -15.65 20.00
C ALA A 819 -22.90 -15.39 19.61
N ILE A 820 -23.75 -16.41 19.74
CA ILE A 820 -25.19 -16.34 19.51
C ILE A 820 -25.98 -17.20 20.51
N PRO A 821 -27.19 -16.81 20.91
CA PRO A 821 -28.04 -17.65 21.76
C PRO A 821 -28.43 -18.95 21.03
N ARG A 822 -28.30 -20.11 21.69
CA ARG A 822 -28.64 -21.42 21.08
C ARG A 822 -30.11 -21.47 20.60
N ALA A 823 -31.01 -20.79 21.32
CA ALA A 823 -32.44 -20.72 20.98
C ALA A 823 -32.75 -19.99 19.67
N GLU A 824 -31.95 -18.99 19.26
CA GLU A 824 -32.18 -18.23 18.03
C GLU A 824 -31.85 -19.05 16.76
N MET A 825 -30.98 -20.05 16.87
CA MET A 825 -30.51 -20.82 15.72
C MET A 825 -31.53 -21.83 15.19
N HIS A 826 -32.32 -22.42 16.07
CA HIS A 826 -33.35 -23.39 15.69
C HIS A 826 -34.65 -22.72 15.23
N LEU A 827 -34.71 -21.39 15.23
CA LEU A 827 -35.86 -20.68 14.68
C LEU A 827 -35.99 -20.95 13.16
N PRO A 828 -37.21 -21.19 12.64
CA PRO A 828 -37.44 -21.34 11.20
C PRO A 828 -36.97 -20.13 10.37
N THR A 829 -36.87 -18.96 11.00
CA THR A 829 -36.39 -17.70 10.42
C THR A 829 -34.91 -17.42 10.68
N SER A 830 -34.15 -18.38 11.22
CA SER A 830 -32.72 -18.19 11.52
C SER A 830 -31.94 -17.77 10.28
N ILE A 831 -31.20 -16.67 10.42
CA ILE A 831 -30.38 -16.02 9.39
C ILE A 831 -28.89 -16.33 9.55
N TYR A 832 -28.55 -17.25 10.46
CA TYR A 832 -27.18 -17.57 10.82
C TYR A 832 -26.63 -18.73 9.99
N THR A 833 -25.39 -18.58 9.53
CA THR A 833 -24.58 -19.66 8.94
C THR A 833 -23.34 -19.88 9.79
N ILE A 834 -23.05 -21.15 10.08
CA ILE A 834 -21.92 -21.57 10.90
C ILE A 834 -20.86 -22.18 9.99
N SER A 835 -19.62 -21.80 10.24
CA SER A 835 -18.44 -22.34 9.59
C SER A 835 -17.61 -23.13 10.59
N GLY A 836 -17.02 -24.26 10.19
CA GLY A 836 -16.19 -25.06 11.09
C GLY A 836 -15.17 -25.95 10.40
N GLN A 837 -14.22 -26.46 11.17
CA GLN A 837 -13.28 -27.50 10.75
C GLN A 837 -13.71 -28.84 11.30
N VAL A 838 -13.77 -29.87 10.45
CA VAL A 838 -14.26 -31.20 10.87
C VAL A 838 -13.13 -31.98 11.55
N LEU A 839 -13.41 -32.57 12.70
CA LEU A 839 -12.45 -33.35 13.51
C LEU A 839 -12.23 -34.73 12.87
N SER A 840 -10.98 -35.16 12.76
CA SER A 840 -10.64 -36.56 12.43
C SER A 840 -10.75 -37.42 13.69
N LEU A 841 -11.69 -38.36 13.71
CA LEU A 841 -11.94 -39.21 14.88
C LEU A 841 -11.38 -40.61 14.69
N SER A 842 -10.80 -41.13 15.76
CA SER A 842 -10.27 -42.48 15.86
C SER A 842 -10.89 -43.21 17.05
N LEU A 843 -11.03 -44.53 16.94
CA LEU A 843 -11.55 -45.36 18.02
C LEU A 843 -10.44 -45.65 19.05
N LEU A 844 -10.72 -45.48 20.34
CA LEU A 844 -9.75 -45.81 21.41
C LEU A 844 -9.56 -47.33 21.53
N ALA A 845 -8.32 -47.78 21.73
CA ALA A 845 -7.98 -49.19 21.89
C ALA A 845 -8.68 -49.82 23.11
N GLY A 846 -9.24 -51.03 22.95
CA GLY A 846 -9.95 -51.76 24.02
C GLY A 846 -11.46 -51.48 24.12
N SER A 847 -12.03 -50.72 23.19
CA SER A 847 -13.47 -50.43 23.10
C SER A 847 -14.32 -51.67 22.82
N HIS A 848 -15.30 -51.98 23.68
CA HIS A 848 -16.35 -52.99 23.44
C HIS A 848 -17.49 -52.38 22.59
N PRO A 849 -18.22 -53.14 21.75
CA PRO A 849 -19.30 -52.60 20.91
C PRO A 849 -20.34 -51.74 21.64
N ASP A 850 -20.70 -52.09 22.87
CA ASP A 850 -21.70 -51.35 23.67
C ASP A 850 -21.15 -50.08 24.37
N ASN A 851 -19.83 -49.88 24.40
CA ASN A 851 -19.19 -48.75 25.08
C ASN A 851 -18.05 -48.14 24.24
N ALA A 852 -18.22 -48.13 22.92
CA ALA A 852 -17.25 -47.56 21.99
C ALA A 852 -17.02 -46.07 22.29
N THR A 853 -15.76 -45.68 22.39
CA THR A 853 -15.35 -44.29 22.61
C THR A 853 -14.47 -43.80 21.47
N TRP A 854 -14.84 -42.64 20.94
CA TRP A 854 -14.13 -41.95 19.88
C TRP A 854 -13.29 -40.85 20.49
N ALA A 855 -12.08 -40.67 19.97
CA ALA A 855 -11.18 -39.60 20.36
C ALA A 855 -10.71 -38.84 19.12
N TRP A 856 -10.60 -37.52 19.26
CA TRP A 856 -9.96 -36.70 18.24
C TRP A 856 -8.47 -37.02 18.15
N ASP A 857 -7.96 -37.22 16.94
CA ASP A 857 -6.55 -37.59 16.71
C ASP A 857 -5.60 -36.39 16.58
N GLY A 858 -6.13 -35.18 16.78
CA GLY A 858 -5.39 -33.92 16.69
C GLY A 858 -5.35 -33.32 15.28
N GLN A 859 -6.00 -33.96 14.30
CA GLN A 859 -6.06 -33.48 12.91
C GLN A 859 -7.47 -33.05 12.51
N PHE A 860 -7.53 -32.02 11.66
CA PHE A 860 -8.77 -31.65 10.96
C PHE A 860 -8.82 -32.32 9.58
N ILE A 861 -10.01 -32.71 9.17
CA ILE A 861 -10.25 -33.39 7.90
C ILE A 861 -10.12 -32.41 6.73
N SER A 862 -9.44 -32.85 5.68
CA SER A 862 -9.31 -32.16 4.40
C SER A 862 -10.24 -32.79 3.36
N LEU A 863 -11.06 -31.98 2.68
CA LEU A 863 -12.10 -32.44 1.75
C LEU A 863 -11.86 -31.96 0.32
N SER A 864 -12.11 -32.82 -0.67
CA SER A 864 -11.87 -32.52 -2.10
C SER A 864 -13.11 -31.94 -2.82
N LEU A 865 -12.89 -31.04 -3.79
CA LEU A 865 -13.92 -30.46 -4.67
C LEU A 865 -13.74 -30.87 -6.15
N LYS A 866 -14.84 -30.98 -6.92
CA LYS A 866 -14.83 -31.29 -8.37
C LYS A 866 -14.48 -30.07 -9.25
N LYS A 867 -13.57 -30.25 -10.23
CA LYS A 867 -13.26 -29.26 -11.30
C LYS A 867 -14.48 -29.06 -12.23
N ARG A 868 -14.79 -27.82 -12.61
CA ARG A 868 -15.57 -27.53 -13.84
C ARG A 868 -14.59 -27.67 -15.01
N LYS A 869 -14.84 -28.60 -15.94
CA LYS A 869 -13.94 -28.91 -17.08
C LYS A 869 -13.53 -27.64 -17.85
N SER A 870 -12.26 -27.26 -17.73
CA SER A 870 -11.49 -26.64 -18.81
C SER A 870 -10.34 -27.59 -19.15
N THR A 871 -10.11 -27.75 -20.45
CA THR A 871 -9.15 -28.65 -21.09
C THR A 871 -7.72 -28.40 -20.59
N GLY A 872 -7.06 -29.45 -20.11
CA GLY A 872 -5.67 -29.42 -19.61
C GLY A 872 -5.53 -30.19 -18.31
N GLU A 873 -4.46 -30.98 -18.22
CA GLU A 873 -4.11 -32.00 -17.21
C GLU A 873 -4.62 -31.75 -15.78
N GLU A 874 -4.99 -32.86 -15.12
CA GLU A 874 -5.46 -32.90 -13.73
C GLU A 874 -4.36 -32.48 -12.76
N VAL A 875 -4.23 -31.18 -12.53
CA VAL A 875 -3.66 -30.67 -11.28
C VAL A 875 -4.80 -30.59 -10.27
N THR A 876 -4.85 -31.53 -9.34
CA THR A 876 -5.69 -31.49 -8.14
C THR A 876 -5.28 -30.27 -7.31
N ARG A 877 -6.14 -29.24 -7.24
CA ARG A 877 -6.02 -28.21 -6.19
C ARG A 877 -7.37 -27.66 -5.77
N ARG A 878 -7.75 -28.02 -4.54
CA ARG A 878 -8.41 -27.24 -3.48
C ARG A 878 -8.91 -28.26 -2.46
N GLU A 879 -8.04 -28.51 -1.50
CA GLU A 879 -8.38 -29.15 -0.23
C GLU A 879 -9.13 -28.12 0.62
N ASN A 880 -10.41 -28.36 0.85
CA ASN A 880 -11.25 -27.54 1.73
C ASN A 880 -11.11 -28.06 3.15
N LEU A 881 -10.58 -27.21 4.04
CA LEU A 881 -10.49 -27.47 5.48
C LEU A 881 -11.69 -26.90 6.25
N GLN A 882 -12.62 -26.24 5.56
CA GLN A 882 -13.75 -25.54 6.16
C GLN A 882 -15.08 -26.05 5.58
N VAL A 883 -16.05 -26.29 6.46
CA VAL A 883 -17.45 -26.58 6.12
C VAL A 883 -18.31 -25.40 6.52
N ILE A 884 -19.21 -24.98 5.63
CA ILE A 884 -20.21 -23.92 5.92
C ILE A 884 -21.58 -24.58 5.88
N VAL A 885 -22.34 -24.43 6.96
CA VAL A 885 -23.66 -25.02 7.14
C VAL A 885 -24.65 -23.98 7.66
N SER A 886 -25.92 -24.18 7.33
CA SER A 886 -27.02 -23.44 7.95
C SER A 886 -27.05 -23.73 9.45
N GLY A 887 -27.18 -22.72 10.31
CA GLY A 887 -27.28 -22.94 11.77
C GLY A 887 -28.48 -23.80 12.18
N ARG A 888 -29.47 -23.96 11.28
CA ARG A 888 -30.62 -24.88 11.45
C ARG A 888 -30.29 -26.36 11.24
N LEU A 889 -29.16 -26.69 10.62
CA LEU A 889 -28.72 -28.07 10.35
C LEU A 889 -27.51 -28.43 11.23
N VAL A 890 -27.60 -28.05 12.50
CA VAL A 890 -26.51 -28.22 13.46
C VAL A 890 -27.07 -28.66 14.80
N ASP A 891 -26.36 -29.58 15.48
CA ASP A 891 -26.59 -29.92 16.88
C ASP A 891 -25.40 -29.50 17.75
N PHE A 892 -25.71 -28.82 18.85
CA PHE A 892 -24.74 -28.19 19.77
C PHE A 892 -24.52 -29.01 21.04
N ASN A 893 -25.35 -30.04 21.29
CA ASN A 893 -25.26 -30.84 22.52
C ASN A 893 -23.92 -31.59 22.61
N ILE A 894 -23.28 -31.86 21.47
CA ILE A 894 -21.98 -32.52 21.40
C ILE A 894 -20.89 -31.76 22.18
N GLN A 895 -21.00 -30.43 22.31
CA GLN A 895 -20.06 -29.63 23.10
C GLN A 895 -20.15 -29.98 24.59
N ASP A 896 -21.38 -30.10 25.11
CA ASP A 896 -21.62 -30.38 26.53
C ASP A 896 -21.32 -31.87 26.86
N GLN A 897 -21.27 -32.73 25.84
CA GLN A 897 -20.96 -34.15 25.93
C GLN A 897 -19.46 -34.47 25.76
N ALA A 898 -18.69 -33.54 25.20
CA ALA A 898 -17.26 -33.72 25.00
C ALA A 898 -16.52 -33.78 26.35
N GLN A 899 -15.72 -34.82 26.55
CA GLN A 899 -14.89 -34.97 27.75
C GLN A 899 -13.41 -34.80 27.41
N ASP A 900 -12.71 -33.96 28.16
CA ASP A 900 -11.27 -33.84 28.06
C ASP A 900 -10.60 -35.07 28.66
N ILE A 901 -9.68 -35.70 27.92
CA ILE A 901 -8.88 -36.83 28.39
C ILE A 901 -7.39 -36.55 28.21
N SER A 902 -6.59 -36.91 29.22
CA SER A 902 -5.13 -36.84 29.24
C SER A 902 -4.56 -38.18 29.71
N THR A 903 -4.21 -39.06 28.76
CA THR A 903 -3.67 -40.41 29.04
C THR A 903 -2.43 -40.69 28.19
N ILE A 904 -1.59 -41.63 28.62
CA ILE A 904 -0.31 -41.95 27.96
C ILE A 904 -0.51 -42.59 26.57
N ASP A 905 -1.67 -43.21 26.32
CA ASP A 905 -2.01 -43.91 25.07
C ASP A 905 -3.04 -43.15 24.20
N LEU A 906 -2.90 -41.83 24.08
CA LEU A 906 -3.79 -41.03 23.24
C LEU A 906 -3.43 -41.13 21.73
N PRO A 907 -4.43 -41.11 20.84
CA PRO A 907 -4.19 -41.10 19.40
C PRO A 907 -3.33 -39.90 19.00
N GLY A 908 -2.34 -40.12 18.14
CA GLY A 908 -1.47 -39.04 17.63
C GLY A 908 -0.39 -38.53 18.60
N GLY A 909 -0.28 -39.07 19.82
CA GLY A 909 0.70 -38.63 20.82
C GLY A 909 0.34 -37.31 21.52
N LEU A 910 -0.95 -36.97 21.57
CA LEU A 910 -1.45 -35.76 22.21
C LEU A 910 -1.38 -35.84 23.74
N GLU A 911 -1.13 -34.70 24.39
CA GLU A 911 -1.21 -34.58 25.86
C GLU A 911 -2.67 -34.53 26.35
N LYS A 912 -3.57 -33.93 25.54
CA LYS A 912 -4.99 -33.74 25.86
C LYS A 912 -5.81 -33.83 24.56
N THR A 913 -6.95 -34.50 24.59
CA THR A 913 -7.89 -34.58 23.44
C THR A 913 -9.35 -34.65 23.89
N TRP A 914 -10.28 -34.47 22.96
CA TRP A 914 -11.71 -34.68 23.20
C TRP A 914 -12.09 -36.15 23.03
N ARG A 915 -12.86 -36.66 23.99
CA ARG A 915 -13.50 -37.97 23.98
C ARG A 915 -15.00 -37.81 23.80
N PHE A 916 -15.57 -38.66 22.94
CA PHE A 916 -17.01 -38.76 22.68
C PHE A 916 -17.48 -40.20 22.89
N HIS A 917 -18.57 -40.42 23.63
CA HIS A 917 -19.18 -41.74 23.67
C HIS A 917 -19.98 -42.01 22.39
N ASN A 918 -20.04 -43.27 21.97
CA ASN A 918 -20.84 -43.64 20.80
C ASN A 918 -22.34 -43.30 20.96
N ALA A 919 -22.85 -43.33 22.18
CA ALA A 919 -24.23 -42.93 22.49
C ALA A 919 -24.51 -41.44 22.17
N ASP A 920 -23.52 -40.57 22.40
CA ASP A 920 -23.61 -39.13 22.12
C ASP A 920 -23.65 -38.89 20.60
N LEU A 921 -22.72 -39.51 19.86
CA LEU A 921 -22.71 -39.45 18.39
C LEU A 921 -23.99 -40.02 17.76
N THR A 922 -24.54 -41.10 18.32
CA THR A 922 -25.82 -41.67 17.89
C THR A 922 -26.98 -40.70 18.13
N SER A 923 -26.98 -40.00 19.26
CA SER A 923 -28.00 -39.00 19.60
C SER A 923 -27.94 -37.81 18.64
N SER A 924 -26.74 -37.27 18.40
CA SER A 924 -26.52 -36.20 17.42
C SER A 924 -26.89 -36.61 15.99
N TRP A 925 -26.52 -37.83 15.57
CA TRP A 925 -26.92 -38.38 14.28
C TRP A 925 -28.44 -38.38 14.11
N ASN A 926 -29.16 -38.94 15.08
CA ASN A 926 -30.62 -39.02 15.02
C ASN A 926 -31.27 -37.63 14.99
N PHE A 927 -30.74 -36.67 15.77
CA PHE A 927 -31.25 -35.30 15.78
C PHE A 927 -31.08 -34.60 14.43
N VAL A 928 -29.85 -34.55 13.90
CA VAL A 928 -29.57 -33.82 12.65
C VAL A 928 -30.22 -34.52 11.45
N TRP A 929 -30.24 -35.86 11.44
CA TRP A 929 -30.91 -36.64 10.40
C TRP A 929 -32.42 -36.42 10.39
N THR A 930 -33.08 -36.45 11.55
CA THR A 930 -34.52 -36.19 11.68
C THR A 930 -34.86 -34.74 11.30
N THR A 931 -34.01 -33.78 11.67
CA THR A 931 -34.17 -32.38 11.29
C THR A 931 -34.12 -32.21 9.77
N LEU A 932 -33.18 -32.86 9.10
CA LEU A 932 -33.07 -32.84 7.64
C LEU A 932 -34.29 -33.45 6.96
N LEU A 933 -34.81 -34.58 7.46
CA LEU A 933 -35.99 -35.25 6.89
C LEU A 933 -37.29 -34.45 7.06
N ASN A 934 -37.43 -33.73 8.18
CA ASN A 934 -38.63 -32.97 8.49
C ASN A 934 -38.68 -31.60 7.79
N ASP A 935 -37.53 -31.07 7.36
CA ASP A 935 -37.42 -29.73 6.79
C ASP A 935 -36.87 -29.74 5.36
N THR A 936 -37.79 -29.78 4.40
CA THR A 936 -37.46 -29.76 2.97
C THR A 936 -36.67 -28.53 2.52
N THR A 937 -36.65 -27.44 3.30
CA THR A 937 -35.87 -26.22 2.99
C THR A 937 -34.37 -26.35 3.29
N LEU A 938 -33.94 -27.46 3.91
CA LEU A 938 -32.54 -27.75 4.24
C LEU A 938 -31.90 -28.75 3.26
N HIS A 939 -32.67 -29.37 2.35
CA HIS A 939 -32.20 -30.41 1.43
C HIS A 939 -31.10 -29.94 0.45
N ASP A 940 -30.90 -28.63 0.30
CA ASP A 940 -29.84 -28.02 -0.52
C ASP A 940 -28.81 -27.22 0.29
N LYS A 941 -28.87 -27.25 1.63
CA LYS A 941 -28.07 -26.42 2.54
C LYS A 941 -26.94 -27.16 3.28
N PHE A 942 -26.65 -28.40 2.91
CA PHE A 942 -25.49 -29.13 3.41
C PHE A 942 -24.36 -29.17 2.37
N PRO A 943 -23.09 -29.17 2.80
CA PRO A 943 -21.95 -29.14 1.89
C PRO A 943 -21.71 -30.50 1.21
N ILE A 944 -21.32 -30.45 -0.06
CA ILE A 944 -21.09 -31.61 -0.91
C ILE A 944 -19.64 -31.61 -1.40
N PHE A 945 -18.92 -32.67 -1.07
CA PHE A 945 -17.53 -32.92 -1.42
C PHE A 945 -17.40 -34.24 -2.20
N THR A 946 -16.26 -34.40 -2.87
CA THR A 946 -16.02 -35.52 -3.80
C THR A 946 -15.04 -36.56 -3.28
N GLY A 947 -14.41 -36.29 -2.15
CA GLY A 947 -13.56 -37.24 -1.44
C GLY A 947 -12.98 -36.62 -0.16
N VAL A 948 -12.35 -37.46 0.64
CA VAL A 948 -11.54 -37.07 1.79
C VAL A 948 -10.07 -37.21 1.40
N SER A 949 -9.31 -36.12 1.48
CA SER A 949 -7.89 -36.09 1.12
C SER A 949 -6.99 -36.43 2.31
N GLN A 950 -7.36 -35.99 3.51
CA GLN A 950 -6.63 -36.26 4.76
C GLN A 950 -7.62 -36.37 5.93
N GLY A 951 -7.32 -37.25 6.89
CA GLY A 951 -8.13 -37.50 8.08
C GLY A 951 -9.10 -38.67 7.91
N SER A 952 -9.68 -39.11 9.03
CA SER A 952 -10.61 -40.24 9.12
C SER A 952 -12.06 -39.75 9.04
N PHE A 953 -12.69 -39.95 7.88
CA PHE A 953 -14.11 -39.71 7.63
C PHE A 953 -14.60 -40.54 6.44
N PRO A 954 -15.83 -41.07 6.42
CA PRO A 954 -16.84 -41.05 7.50
C PRO A 954 -16.41 -41.87 8.73
N TYR A 955 -17.01 -41.59 9.89
CA TYR A 955 -16.71 -42.32 11.12
C TYR A 955 -17.33 -43.73 11.07
N GLN A 956 -16.48 -44.74 10.91
CA GLN A 956 -16.87 -46.13 10.74
C GLN A 956 -15.97 -47.06 11.55
N ALA A 957 -16.58 -48.09 12.15
CA ALA A 957 -15.88 -49.18 12.82
C ALA A 957 -16.53 -50.51 12.44
N GLU A 958 -16.09 -51.10 11.32
CA GLU A 958 -16.61 -52.37 10.80
C GLU A 958 -16.61 -53.53 11.81
N PRO A 959 -15.58 -53.72 12.67
CA PRO A 959 -15.59 -54.79 13.67
C PRO A 959 -16.71 -54.66 14.72
N LEU A 960 -17.29 -53.46 14.86
CA LEU A 960 -18.31 -53.12 15.86
C LEU A 960 -19.68 -52.81 15.24
N GLY A 961 -19.80 -52.87 13.91
CA GLY A 961 -21.06 -52.55 13.20
C GLY A 961 -21.47 -51.07 13.25
N ILE A 962 -20.57 -50.16 13.64
CA ILE A 962 -20.84 -48.73 13.77
C ILE A 962 -20.56 -48.04 12.43
N ASN A 963 -21.55 -47.35 11.85
CA ASN A 963 -21.39 -46.60 10.61
C ASN A 963 -22.24 -45.32 10.63
N TYR A 964 -21.59 -44.16 10.72
CA TYR A 964 -22.23 -42.86 10.65
C TYR A 964 -22.25 -42.29 9.22
N ALA A 965 -22.62 -43.12 8.25
CA ALA A 965 -22.87 -42.71 6.88
C ALA A 965 -24.06 -43.47 6.29
N ALA A 966 -25.01 -42.73 5.71
CA ALA A 966 -26.20 -43.29 5.08
C ALA A 966 -26.31 -42.89 3.61
N PRO A 967 -26.80 -43.80 2.72
CA PRO A 967 -27.01 -43.49 1.32
C PRO A 967 -28.15 -42.47 1.16
N ILE A 968 -27.96 -41.53 0.24
CA ILE A 968 -28.98 -40.53 -0.14
C ILE A 968 -30.05 -41.19 -1.03
N ALA A 969 -29.68 -42.22 -1.79
CA ALA A 969 -30.57 -42.93 -2.70
C ALA A 969 -31.77 -43.55 -1.95
N GLY A 970 -33.00 -43.28 -2.44
CA GLY A 970 -34.24 -43.76 -1.82
C GLY A 970 -34.82 -42.85 -0.73
N THR A 971 -34.22 -41.69 -0.47
CA THR A 971 -34.75 -40.67 0.46
C THR A 971 -35.42 -39.51 -0.29
N THR A 972 -36.30 -38.75 0.37
CA THR A 972 -36.91 -37.51 -0.16
C THR A 972 -35.87 -36.43 -0.52
N ILE A 973 -34.63 -36.58 -0.04
CA ILE A 973 -33.48 -35.71 -0.33
C ILE A 973 -32.97 -35.96 -1.76
N ALA A 974 -32.95 -37.23 -2.21
CA ALA A 974 -32.56 -37.58 -3.59
C ALA A 974 -33.46 -36.90 -4.63
N ASP A 975 -34.78 -36.84 -4.35
CA ASP A 975 -35.77 -36.20 -5.22
C ASP A 975 -35.61 -34.68 -5.29
N SER A 976 -35.17 -34.03 -4.20
CA SER A 976 -34.86 -32.59 -4.17
C SER A 976 -33.55 -32.24 -4.88
N ILE A 977 -32.50 -33.08 -4.76
CA ILE A 977 -31.21 -32.88 -5.44
C ILE A 977 -31.33 -33.17 -6.96
N ALA A 978 -32.23 -34.07 -7.35
CA ALA A 978 -32.48 -34.49 -8.72
C ALA A 978 -33.36 -33.52 -9.54
N LYS A 979 -34.03 -32.54 -8.92
CA LYS A 979 -34.86 -31.53 -9.63
C LYS A 979 -34.00 -30.46 -10.32
N ARG A 980 -33.15 -30.88 -11.25
CA ARG A 980 -32.66 -30.02 -12.32
C ARG A 980 -33.58 -30.21 -13.51
N GLN A 981 -34.49 -29.27 -13.74
CA GLN A 981 -35.30 -29.29 -14.95
C GLN A 981 -34.47 -28.73 -16.11
N THR A 982 -34.59 -29.37 -17.28
CA THR A 982 -33.96 -28.88 -18.50
C THR A 982 -34.67 -27.62 -18.98
N CYS A 983 -33.93 -26.52 -19.14
CA CYS A 983 -34.40 -25.32 -19.80
C CYS A 983 -34.89 -25.68 -21.21
N ARG A 984 -36.17 -25.42 -21.52
CA ARG A 984 -36.73 -25.75 -22.83
C ARG A 984 -36.15 -24.92 -23.98
N ILE A 985 -35.55 -23.76 -23.66
CA ILE A 985 -34.92 -22.86 -24.64
C ILE A 985 -33.55 -23.39 -25.05
N CYS A 986 -32.65 -23.67 -24.09
CA CYS A 986 -31.25 -24.03 -24.37
C CYS A 986 -30.87 -25.49 -24.06
N GLY A 987 -31.77 -26.26 -23.47
CA GLY A 987 -31.56 -27.65 -23.06
C GLY A 987 -30.67 -27.85 -21.82
N LYS A 988 -30.12 -26.80 -21.21
CA LYS A 988 -29.28 -26.91 -20.00
C LYS A 988 -30.13 -27.33 -18.80
N ALA A 989 -29.61 -28.21 -17.95
CA ALA A 989 -30.27 -28.65 -16.71
C ALA A 989 -30.01 -27.65 -15.57
N ILE A 990 -31.06 -27.09 -14.96
CA ILE A 990 -30.98 -25.92 -14.08
C ILE A 990 -31.79 -26.14 -12.82
N LYS A 991 -31.27 -25.64 -11.70
CA LYS A 991 -31.97 -25.65 -10.40
C LYS A 991 -33.20 -24.74 -10.47
N ASP A 992 -34.30 -25.15 -9.86
CA ASP A 992 -35.58 -24.43 -9.90
C ASP A 992 -35.56 -22.96 -9.39
N PRO A 993 -34.72 -22.55 -8.40
CA PRO A 993 -34.61 -21.15 -7.99
C PRO A 993 -33.96 -20.26 -9.07
N ASP A 994 -32.96 -20.82 -9.76
CA ASP A 994 -32.15 -20.09 -10.76
C ASP A 994 -32.80 -20.07 -12.15
N ARG A 995 -33.88 -20.83 -12.34
CA ARG A 995 -34.58 -20.96 -13.64
C ARG A 995 -35.09 -19.62 -14.16
N GLN A 996 -35.67 -18.80 -13.29
CA GLN A 996 -36.23 -17.51 -13.69
C GLN A 996 -35.12 -16.56 -14.17
N GLN A 997 -33.99 -16.50 -13.46
CA GLN A 997 -32.85 -15.70 -13.85
C GLN A 997 -32.22 -16.22 -15.15
N HIS A 998 -32.05 -17.53 -15.28
CA HIS A 998 -31.49 -18.15 -16.47
C HIS A 998 -32.36 -17.93 -17.72
N VAL A 999 -33.67 -18.16 -17.63
CA VAL A 999 -34.60 -17.90 -18.74
C VAL A 999 -34.69 -16.40 -19.02
N GLY A 1000 -34.63 -15.56 -17.97
CA GLY A 1000 -34.53 -14.11 -18.08
C GLY A 1000 -33.32 -13.65 -18.89
N GLN A 1001 -32.17 -14.31 -18.79
CA GLN A 1001 -30.98 -14.00 -19.60
C GLN A 1001 -31.22 -14.26 -21.10
N HIS A 1002 -31.90 -15.35 -21.45
CA HIS A 1002 -32.29 -15.63 -22.84
C HIS A 1002 -33.26 -14.57 -23.36
N ILE A 1003 -34.23 -14.15 -22.54
CA ILE A 1003 -35.22 -13.12 -22.87
C ILE A 1003 -34.54 -11.77 -23.10
N ILE A 1004 -33.69 -11.33 -22.17
CA ILE A 1004 -32.99 -10.03 -22.25
C ILE A 1004 -32.09 -9.97 -23.47
N LYS A 1005 -31.28 -11.00 -23.73
CA LYS A 1005 -30.42 -11.05 -24.93
C LYS A 1005 -31.23 -10.92 -26.22
N THR A 1006 -32.37 -11.59 -26.29
CA THR A 1006 -33.28 -11.49 -27.43
C THR A 1006 -33.91 -10.09 -27.54
N MET A 1007 -34.33 -9.47 -26.44
CA MET A 1007 -34.89 -8.11 -26.44
C MET A 1007 -33.90 -7.04 -26.91
N TYR A 1008 -32.61 -7.24 -26.67
CA TYR A 1008 -31.55 -6.34 -27.12
C TYR A 1008 -30.88 -6.79 -28.44
N ASN A 1009 -31.48 -7.73 -29.19
CA ASN A 1009 -30.96 -8.26 -30.46
C ASN A 1009 -29.52 -8.83 -30.35
N VAL A 1010 -29.14 -9.33 -29.18
CA VAL A 1010 -27.85 -10.01 -28.94
C VAL A 1010 -28.01 -11.49 -29.24
N GLU A 1011 -27.17 -12.04 -30.12
CA GLU A 1011 -27.23 -13.43 -30.55
C GLU A 1011 -26.99 -14.40 -29.37
N ASP A 1012 -27.92 -15.34 -29.15
CA ASP A 1012 -27.81 -16.38 -28.12
C ASP A 1012 -27.56 -17.75 -28.75
N THR A 1013 -26.29 -18.10 -28.88
CA THR A 1013 -25.81 -19.36 -29.46
C THR A 1013 -26.29 -20.62 -28.72
N SER A 1014 -26.90 -20.47 -27.54
CA SER A 1014 -27.34 -21.59 -26.73
C SER A 1014 -28.83 -21.90 -26.85
N ALA A 1015 -29.66 -21.04 -27.45
CA ALA A 1015 -31.10 -21.27 -27.60
C ALA A 1015 -31.42 -22.18 -28.81
N LYS A 1016 -31.93 -23.40 -28.55
CA LYS A 1016 -32.28 -24.41 -29.58
C LYS A 1016 -33.75 -24.43 -29.98
N ASN A 1017 -34.67 -23.92 -29.14
CA ASN A 1017 -36.13 -23.94 -29.39
C ASN A 1017 -36.78 -22.56 -29.23
N MET A 1018 -36.33 -21.55 -29.96
CA MET A 1018 -37.06 -20.28 -30.03
C MET A 1018 -38.13 -20.35 -31.12
N VAL A 1019 -39.41 -20.28 -30.73
CA VAL A 1019 -40.53 -20.13 -31.69
C VAL A 1019 -40.58 -18.65 -32.12
N LEU A 1020 -39.75 -18.33 -33.10
CA LEU A 1020 -39.78 -17.08 -33.85
C LEU A 1020 -40.85 -17.20 -34.94
N LYS A 1021 -41.75 -16.22 -35.05
CA LYS A 1021 -42.80 -16.19 -36.08
C LYS A 1021 -42.69 -14.87 -36.85
N SER A 1022 -42.89 -14.91 -38.16
CA SER A 1022 -42.98 -13.70 -38.98
C SER A 1022 -44.37 -13.10 -38.88
N CYS A 1023 -44.50 -11.76 -38.80
CA CYS A 1023 -45.81 -11.14 -38.87
C CYS A 1023 -46.48 -11.52 -40.20
N PRO A 1024 -47.72 -12.02 -40.19
CA PRO A 1024 -48.47 -12.31 -41.41
C PRO A 1024 -48.97 -11.03 -42.11
N CYS A 1025 -48.72 -9.86 -41.51
CA CYS A 1025 -48.96 -8.55 -42.08
C CYS A 1025 -47.77 -8.09 -42.96
N ASP A 1026 -47.97 -7.01 -43.73
CA ASP A 1026 -46.97 -6.52 -44.70
C ASP A 1026 -45.61 -6.10 -44.10
N CYS A 1027 -45.49 -5.93 -42.77
CA CYS A 1027 -44.22 -5.56 -42.15
C CYS A 1027 -43.18 -6.70 -42.17
N LYS A 1028 -43.62 -7.97 -42.27
CA LYS A 1028 -42.79 -9.19 -42.29
C LYS A 1028 -41.74 -9.31 -41.17
N GLU A 1029 -41.84 -8.51 -40.12
CA GLU A 1029 -40.92 -8.55 -38.99
C GLU A 1029 -41.06 -9.88 -38.23
N ILE A 1030 -39.94 -10.44 -37.79
CA ILE A 1030 -39.92 -11.72 -37.05
C ILE A 1030 -39.88 -11.40 -35.56
N HIS A 1031 -40.93 -11.80 -34.86
CA HIS A 1031 -41.06 -11.57 -33.43
C HIS A 1031 -41.13 -12.90 -32.67
N TRP A 1032 -40.74 -12.87 -31.40
CA TRP A 1032 -40.96 -14.00 -30.53
C TRP A 1032 -42.43 -14.06 -30.12
N LYS A 1033 -43.02 -15.26 -29.99
CA LYS A 1033 -44.46 -15.42 -29.73
C LYS A 1033 -44.99 -14.60 -28.54
N TYR A 1034 -44.16 -14.33 -27.52
CA TYR A 1034 -44.54 -13.55 -26.34
C TYR A 1034 -44.57 -12.03 -26.58
N ASN A 1035 -43.87 -11.52 -27.59
CA ASN A 1035 -43.79 -10.09 -27.91
C ASN A 1035 -44.74 -9.69 -29.05
N PHE A 1036 -45.36 -10.67 -29.71
CA PHE A 1036 -46.24 -10.45 -30.85
C PHE A 1036 -47.44 -9.55 -30.52
N ARG A 1037 -47.98 -9.65 -29.30
CA ARG A 1037 -49.10 -8.81 -28.87
C ARG A 1037 -48.74 -7.33 -28.89
N GLN A 1038 -47.63 -6.97 -28.25
CA GLN A 1038 -47.17 -5.58 -28.18
C GLN A 1038 -46.89 -5.03 -29.57
N HIS A 1039 -46.20 -5.83 -30.41
CA HIS A 1039 -45.97 -5.47 -31.81
C HIS A 1039 -47.29 -5.22 -32.57
N LEU A 1040 -48.28 -6.11 -32.47
CA LEU A 1040 -49.58 -5.95 -33.14
C LEU A 1040 -50.37 -4.75 -32.60
N GLU A 1041 -50.38 -4.52 -31.29
CA GLU A 1041 -51.08 -3.38 -30.66
C GLU A 1041 -50.43 -2.02 -31.01
N GLU A 1042 -49.09 -1.95 -31.06
CA GLU A 1042 -48.37 -0.69 -31.31
C GLU A 1042 -48.24 -0.34 -32.80
N ARG A 1043 -48.02 -1.34 -33.67
CA ARG A 1043 -47.72 -1.10 -35.10
C ARG A 1043 -48.89 -1.39 -36.03
N HIS A 1044 -49.89 -2.15 -35.57
CA HIS A 1044 -51.01 -2.60 -36.40
C HIS A 1044 -52.37 -2.40 -35.69
N PRO A 1045 -52.87 -1.15 -35.54
CA PRO A 1045 -54.08 -0.87 -34.76
C PRO A 1045 -55.35 -1.60 -35.22
N ASP A 1046 -55.42 -2.06 -36.48
CA ASP A 1046 -56.49 -2.90 -37.03
C ASP A 1046 -56.09 -4.39 -37.22
N TRP A 1047 -55.08 -4.87 -36.47
CA TRP A 1047 -54.51 -6.22 -36.65
C TRP A 1047 -55.55 -7.34 -36.62
N GLN A 1048 -56.65 -7.17 -35.88
CA GLN A 1048 -57.74 -8.13 -35.76
C GLN A 1048 -58.42 -8.46 -37.10
N LYS A 1049 -58.34 -7.55 -38.09
CA LYS A 1049 -58.85 -7.75 -39.45
C LYS A 1049 -57.79 -8.29 -40.41
N LEU A 1050 -56.51 -8.06 -40.11
CA LEU A 1050 -55.36 -8.33 -40.99
C LEU A 1050 -54.67 -9.66 -40.69
N VAL A 1051 -54.70 -10.11 -39.43
CA VAL A 1051 -54.06 -11.36 -39.00
C VAL A 1051 -55.02 -12.54 -39.23
N PRO A 1052 -54.61 -13.59 -39.97
CA PRO A 1052 -55.43 -14.77 -40.16
C PRO A 1052 -55.84 -15.39 -38.82
N LYS A 1053 -57.11 -15.78 -38.68
CA LYS A 1053 -57.61 -16.41 -37.44
C LYS A 1053 -56.85 -17.69 -37.06
N THR A 1054 -56.21 -18.35 -38.03
CA THR A 1054 -55.35 -19.52 -37.85
C THR A 1054 -53.99 -19.20 -37.23
N PHE A 1055 -53.53 -17.94 -37.30
CA PHE A 1055 -52.24 -17.53 -36.74
C PHE A 1055 -52.29 -17.26 -35.23
N LEU A 1056 -53.46 -16.89 -34.70
CA LEU A 1056 -53.64 -16.53 -33.30
C LEU A 1056 -53.36 -17.69 -32.31
N PRO A 1057 -53.79 -18.94 -32.58
CA PRO A 1057 -53.39 -20.10 -31.76
C PRO A 1057 -51.88 -20.34 -31.74
N GLU A 1058 -51.15 -19.97 -32.80
CA GLU A 1058 -49.70 -20.23 -32.91
C GLU A 1058 -48.86 -19.28 -32.05
N ILE A 1059 -49.38 -18.10 -31.74
CA ILE A 1059 -48.75 -17.11 -30.85
C ILE A 1059 -49.38 -17.10 -29.44
N GLN A 1060 -50.36 -17.98 -29.19
CA GLN A 1060 -51.01 -18.09 -27.90
C GLN A 1060 -50.06 -18.71 -26.88
N ILE A 1061 -49.87 -18.04 -25.75
CA ILE A 1061 -49.05 -18.55 -24.66
C ILE A 1061 -49.91 -19.51 -23.84
N SER A 1062 -49.48 -20.76 -23.71
CA SER A 1062 -50.26 -21.78 -22.99
C SER A 1062 -50.24 -21.53 -21.47
N ARG A 1063 -51.25 -22.05 -20.77
CA ARG A 1063 -51.32 -21.97 -19.31
C ARG A 1063 -50.18 -22.75 -18.65
N GLU A 1064 -49.75 -23.87 -19.23
CA GLU A 1064 -48.57 -24.60 -18.75
C GLU A 1064 -47.28 -23.78 -18.90
N GLU A 1065 -47.12 -23.04 -20.00
CA GLU A 1065 -45.93 -22.21 -20.23
C GLU A 1065 -45.82 -21.03 -19.24
N LEU A 1066 -46.95 -20.45 -18.87
CA LEU A 1066 -47.00 -19.38 -17.86
C LEU A 1066 -46.69 -19.89 -16.45
N LEU A 1067 -47.19 -21.08 -16.11
CA LEU A 1067 -46.90 -21.75 -14.84
C LEU A 1067 -45.42 -22.15 -14.76
N GLU A 1068 -44.83 -22.61 -15.87
CA GLU A 1068 -43.40 -22.90 -15.95
C GLU A 1068 -42.55 -21.65 -15.70
N LEU A 1069 -42.98 -20.46 -16.11
CA LEU A 1069 -42.28 -19.19 -15.90
C LEU A 1069 -42.56 -18.52 -14.54
N LYS A 1070 -43.39 -19.14 -13.68
CA LYS A 1070 -43.85 -18.60 -12.39
C LYS A 1070 -44.53 -17.22 -12.49
N ILE A 1071 -45.15 -16.92 -13.64
CA ILE A 1071 -45.98 -15.71 -13.78
C ILE A 1071 -47.34 -16.02 -13.11
N PRO A 1072 -47.84 -15.20 -12.17
CA PRO A 1072 -49.11 -15.46 -11.51
C PRO A 1072 -50.24 -15.58 -12.53
N THR A 1073 -51.03 -16.66 -12.45
CA THR A 1073 -52.12 -16.96 -13.41
C THR A 1073 -53.17 -15.86 -13.52
N GLN A 1074 -53.27 -14.99 -12.52
CA GLN A 1074 -54.16 -13.84 -12.47
C GLN A 1074 -53.66 -12.64 -13.30
N ALA A 1075 -52.36 -12.58 -13.61
CA ALA A 1075 -51.75 -11.58 -14.49
C ALA A 1075 -51.74 -12.02 -15.97
N ALA A 1076 -52.16 -13.26 -16.26
CA ALA A 1076 -52.27 -13.77 -17.62
C ALA A 1076 -53.56 -13.27 -18.29
N ILE A 1077 -53.44 -12.24 -19.13
CA ILE A 1077 -54.57 -11.71 -19.91
C ILE A 1077 -54.87 -12.72 -21.03
N GLY A 1078 -56.06 -13.32 -21.02
CA GLY A 1078 -56.51 -14.25 -22.07
C GLY A 1078 -56.51 -13.59 -23.45
N TRP A 1079 -55.93 -14.27 -24.44
CA TRP A 1079 -55.81 -13.78 -25.82
C TRP A 1079 -56.43 -14.77 -26.81
N PRO A 1080 -57.22 -14.31 -27.81
CA PRO A 1080 -57.68 -12.93 -27.99
C PRO A 1080 -58.79 -12.54 -26.98
N PRO A 1081 -58.91 -11.24 -26.62
CA PRO A 1081 -59.98 -10.80 -25.73
C PRO A 1081 -61.37 -11.02 -26.36
N PRO A 1082 -62.40 -11.39 -25.59
CA PRO A 1082 -63.74 -11.63 -26.12
C PRO A 1082 -64.37 -10.35 -26.69
N ALA A 1083 -65.17 -10.49 -27.76
CA ALA A 1083 -65.85 -9.38 -28.42
C ALA A 1083 -66.83 -8.68 -27.45
N VAL A 1084 -66.72 -7.35 -27.35
CA VAL A 1084 -67.56 -6.51 -26.50
C VAL A 1084 -69.02 -6.53 -27.03
N PRO A 1085 -70.03 -6.86 -26.22
CA PRO A 1085 -71.43 -6.81 -26.64
C PRO A 1085 -71.93 -5.35 -26.80
N PRO A 1086 -72.89 -5.09 -27.70
CA PRO A 1086 -73.36 -3.74 -28.00
C PRO A 1086 -74.13 -3.11 -26.83
N ALA A 1087 -73.89 -1.81 -26.61
CA ALA A 1087 -74.46 -1.01 -25.54
C ALA A 1087 -76.00 -0.93 -25.62
N SER A 1088 -76.65 -1.03 -24.45
CA SER A 1088 -78.06 -0.70 -24.25
C SER A 1088 -78.21 0.55 -23.37
N PRO A 1089 -79.30 1.33 -23.51
CA PRO A 1089 -79.28 2.78 -23.32
C PRO A 1089 -79.48 3.24 -21.88
N LEU A 1090 -78.87 4.39 -21.56
CA LEU A 1090 -79.04 5.17 -20.34
C LEU A 1090 -80.49 5.62 -20.14
N THR A 1091 -81.08 5.30 -18.99
CA THR A 1091 -82.22 6.04 -18.41
C THR A 1091 -81.73 6.97 -17.30
N LEU A 1092 -81.85 8.27 -17.59
CA LEU A 1092 -81.72 9.42 -16.70
C LEU A 1092 -83.05 9.68 -15.98
N THR A 1093 -83.02 9.80 -14.65
CA THR A 1093 -83.82 10.76 -13.83
C THR A 1093 -83.25 10.71 -12.41
N SER A 1094 -82.39 11.65 -12.01
CA SER A 1094 -82.71 12.95 -11.38
C SER A 1094 -83.31 12.86 -9.97
N ARG A 1095 -82.49 13.28 -8.99
CA ARG A 1095 -82.72 14.37 -8.03
C ARG A 1095 -82.41 13.94 -6.59
N ASN A 1096 -81.26 14.36 -6.07
CA ASN A 1096 -81.24 15.26 -4.93
C ASN A 1096 -79.89 15.99 -4.79
N GLN A 1097 -80.03 17.31 -4.65
CA GLN A 1097 -79.02 18.29 -4.37
C GLN A 1097 -78.74 18.29 -2.86
N SER A 1098 -77.47 18.24 -2.45
CA SER A 1098 -76.93 19.18 -1.45
C SER A 1098 -75.41 19.01 -1.30
N GLU A 1099 -74.74 20.14 -1.47
CA GLU A 1099 -73.47 20.55 -0.86
C GLU A 1099 -72.13 20.02 -1.41
N THR A 1100 -71.71 20.73 -2.44
CA THR A 1100 -70.33 21.00 -2.83
C THR A 1100 -69.72 22.17 -2.04
N SER A 1101 -68.50 22.04 -1.53
CA SER A 1101 -67.38 23.00 -1.67
C SER A 1101 -66.19 22.51 -0.85
N ARG A 1102 -65.09 22.05 -1.47
CA ARG A 1102 -63.92 22.81 -1.92
C ARG A 1102 -63.20 23.65 -0.84
N SER A 1103 -61.87 23.45 -0.83
CA SER A 1103 -60.78 24.39 -0.48
C SER A 1103 -60.09 24.15 0.89
N PRO A 1104 -58.93 24.78 1.17
CA PRO A 1104 -57.59 24.27 0.82
C PRO A 1104 -56.61 24.34 2.02
N SER A 1105 -55.34 23.95 1.82
CA SER A 1105 -54.11 24.45 2.49
C SER A 1105 -54.15 24.87 3.98
N ARG A 1106 -53.17 24.43 4.79
CA ARG A 1106 -52.24 25.33 5.54
C ARG A 1106 -51.41 24.61 6.62
N ARG A 1107 -50.14 25.05 6.68
CA ARG A 1107 -49.34 25.46 7.86
C ARG A 1107 -49.07 24.40 8.94
N ARG A 1108 -47.80 24.08 9.20
CA ARG A 1108 -46.94 24.83 10.15
C ARG A 1108 -47.70 25.29 11.40
N ARG A 1109 -47.55 24.56 12.50
CA ARG A 1109 -47.66 25.12 13.84
C ARG A 1109 -46.42 24.73 14.63
N ASP A 1110 -45.69 25.77 15.01
CA ASP A 1110 -44.91 25.87 16.23
C ASP A 1110 -45.77 25.66 17.48
N VAL A 1111 -45.14 25.76 18.66
CA VAL A 1111 -45.63 25.74 20.06
C VAL A 1111 -45.27 24.39 20.75
N ASP A 1112 -44.44 24.30 21.79
CA ASP A 1112 -43.85 25.32 22.65
C ASP A 1112 -42.53 24.88 23.30
N LYS A 1113 -41.71 25.90 23.56
CA LYS A 1113 -40.56 25.91 24.46
C LYS A 1113 -41.06 25.96 25.90
N GLU A 1114 -40.44 25.22 26.81
CA GLU A 1114 -40.19 25.72 28.15
C GLU A 1114 -39.00 25.00 28.82
N ASN A 1115 -38.12 25.83 29.40
CA ASN A 1115 -37.19 25.58 30.51
C ASN A 1115 -36.00 24.62 30.33
N ARG A 1116 -34.82 25.21 30.06
CA ARG A 1116 -33.62 25.05 30.91
C ARG A 1116 -32.55 26.11 30.57
N ASP A 1117 -32.48 27.07 31.49
CA ASP A 1117 -31.37 27.91 31.97
C ASP A 1117 -30.04 28.00 31.17
N PRO A 1118 -29.61 29.20 30.73
CA PRO A 1118 -28.27 29.48 30.23
C PRO A 1118 -27.47 30.33 31.24
N ASN A 1119 -26.91 29.69 32.27
CA ASN A 1119 -25.91 30.31 33.14
C ASN A 1119 -25.05 29.24 33.82
N ASP A 1120 -24.10 28.66 33.08
CA ASP A 1120 -22.80 28.32 33.66
C ASP A 1120 -21.76 28.04 32.56
N ASP A 1121 -20.49 28.27 32.88
CA ASP A 1121 -19.30 27.99 32.07
C ASP A 1121 -18.95 28.97 30.93
N ARG A 1122 -18.84 30.25 31.31
CA ARG A 1122 -17.81 31.16 30.78
C ARG A 1122 -16.77 31.51 31.84
N HIS A 1123 -15.96 30.54 32.26
CA HIS A 1123 -14.66 30.83 32.86
C HIS A 1123 -13.70 29.64 32.74
N ALA A 1124 -12.61 29.84 31.97
CA ALA A 1124 -11.25 29.32 32.18
C ALA A 1124 -10.59 28.80 30.89
N LYS A 1125 -9.81 29.68 30.24
CA LYS A 1125 -8.42 29.43 29.77
C LYS A 1125 -7.95 30.57 28.87
N LYS A 1126 -7.68 31.72 29.49
CA LYS A 1126 -6.69 32.69 29.03
C LYS A 1126 -5.64 32.78 30.13
N ARG A 1127 -4.47 32.15 29.94
CA ARG A 1127 -3.14 32.52 30.51
C ARG A 1127 -2.10 31.42 30.24
N ARG A 1128 -0.86 31.86 30.04
CA ARG A 1128 0.34 31.19 29.49
C ARG A 1128 0.33 31.28 27.95
N ILE A 1129 1.12 32.15 27.34
CA ILE A 1129 2.59 32.19 27.40
C ILE A 1129 3.09 33.66 27.43
N ASN A 1130 3.91 33.96 28.44
CA ASN A 1130 5.09 34.82 28.30
C ASN A 1130 6.25 33.92 27.90
#